data_AF-A0A849UQC3-F1
#
_entry.id   AF-A0A849UQC3-F1
#
_cell.length_a   1.000
_cell.length_b   1.000
_cell.length_c   1.000
_cell.angle_alpha   90.00
_cell.angle_beta   90.00
_cell.angle_gamma   90.00
#
_symmetry.space_group_name_H-M   'P 1'
#
loop_
_entity.id
_entity.type
_entity.pdbx_description
1 polymer ?
#
loop_
_entity_poly.entity_id
_entity_poly.type
_entity_poly.pdbx_seq_one_letter_code
_entity_poly.pdbx_strand_id
1 'polypeptide(L)'
;MKKVISILLVTGLSLSSWGAVYARKASGNWSTLTQWQDNATGSYITSTVLPGSSDTAVINNSMIVALNTDATVSLCQIVNNANSGMLNVSSTNMLTVSSLQVGANSTGTGTLNQTAGTVFAATTTVGRATGAPGTYNLTGGTFNMNGTLTINSTGLFDLNGGVLSNSYSGANRTIGGTGIFRMSSGAIIINGTPATNLFIVSVATFDMTGGEIVTEKQFQLGTATASAVFNLGGTGRVFADSFSALSSSKMNFQGTNSALYLGGQNQRSAITAAAASGRIQIDGTNVLDSSFFVYENVNVAGKDWTKITVFNPTTVQLPPVDATTLNGKVLCGYQAWFTAAGDYGSNTRWIHWARNHAMPAGTNLTIEMYPDLSEYADDELFATTMTKGGQPAMLYSGTRYKTVRRHVRWMQEYGIDGAFVQRFVVTQAGADTSYKNHMLNALKNFQTGCEEYGRVFAVMYDVSAMAATSSWWSVITNDWTMLVDSGIVGSDRYLKHNGKPVVGIWGFGFKTDPHGPDDPAVALASINWFKTGAPAQYRATVFGGVPGQWRTRDGDSFTASGWTGVYHAFDVVSPWTVGRYNSNSGADTWKTSRIVPDIADTQSAGIGYCPVIWPGFSWYNLNAGPKNEIKRDGGNFYWRQAHNAISAGATNMIYIAMFDEVDEATAIYKTAPTAAQTPDQGYWLTLDADGYSLPSDWYLRLAFETGRMLRKETALTATRPSNPGPFSTVHGTALSWLNTHQLITDGAEVADAEDPDGDGFKTWQEYLAGTDPTNAASLFRMTGISFSNGAAVVSWYGTAGGSAAPWSMYVSTNLSGGWTLAASNSIPRNPVNGTNRWVDSSATNKQIRFYRPAVFGP
;
A
#
# COMPACT_ATOMS: atom_id res chain seq x y z
N MET A 1 0.33 49.60 66.02
CA MET A 1 0.03 51.05 66.03
C MET A 1 -1.13 51.32 65.09
N LYS A 2 -2.25 51.78 65.67
CA LYS A 2 -3.22 52.79 65.18
C LYS A 2 -3.64 52.82 63.69
N LYS A 3 -4.89 53.06 63.28
CA LYS A 3 -6.25 53.20 63.87
C LYS A 3 -7.12 53.76 62.70
N VAL A 4 -8.43 53.49 62.61
CA VAL A 4 -9.58 54.46 62.60
C VAL A 4 -10.63 53.97 61.57
N ILE A 5 -11.85 53.49 61.94
CA ILE A 5 -13.13 54.19 62.33
C ILE A 5 -13.93 54.57 61.05
N SER A 6 -15.26 54.52 60.89
CA SER A 6 -16.46 54.15 61.69
C SER A 6 -17.74 54.15 60.80
N ILE A 7 -18.72 53.31 61.18
CA ILE A 7 -20.21 53.50 61.32
C ILE A 7 -20.96 54.56 60.48
N LEU A 8 -22.03 54.15 59.74
CA LEU A 8 -23.41 54.65 59.91
C LEU A 8 -24.49 53.72 59.27
N LEU A 9 -25.64 53.65 59.95
CA LEU A 9 -26.83 52.78 59.77
C LEU A 9 -28.00 53.55 59.11
N VAL A 10 -29.11 52.81 58.85
CA VAL A 10 -30.53 53.21 58.60
C VAL A 10 -30.98 53.01 57.13
N THR A 11 -31.47 51.83 56.70
CA THR A 11 -32.79 51.14 56.88
C THR A 11 -33.99 51.77 56.17
N GLY A 12 -34.65 50.99 55.31
CA GLY A 12 -36.02 51.27 54.85
C GLY A 12 -36.53 50.47 53.64
N LEU A 13 -36.76 49.14 53.83
CA LEU A 13 -37.87 48.27 53.33
C LEU A 13 -38.30 48.33 51.84
N SER A 14 -38.67 47.26 51.13
CA SER A 14 -38.71 45.80 51.31
C SER A 14 -39.13 45.21 49.95
N LEU A 15 -38.73 43.97 49.64
CA LEU A 15 -39.65 42.89 49.23
C LEU A 15 -38.88 41.59 48.90
N SER A 16 -39.18 40.58 49.71
CA SER A 16 -39.33 39.16 49.37
C SER A 16 -38.25 38.45 48.53
N SER A 17 -37.36 37.71 49.19
CA SER A 17 -37.49 36.25 49.36
C SER A 17 -36.14 35.66 49.77
N TRP A 18 -36.16 34.97 50.90
CA TRP A 18 -35.05 34.16 51.40
C TRP A 18 -35.04 32.82 50.67
N GLY A 19 -33.83 32.35 50.35
CA GLY A 19 -33.56 31.00 49.87
C GLY A 19 -32.12 30.84 49.42
N ALA A 20 -31.18 31.02 50.35
CA ALA A 20 -29.77 30.63 50.22
C ALA A 20 -29.67 29.17 49.70
N VAL A 21 -28.67 28.76 48.93
CA VAL A 21 -27.28 28.53 49.38
C VAL A 21 -26.34 28.58 48.18
N TYR A 22 -25.34 29.46 48.21
CA TYR A 22 -24.13 29.31 47.42
C TYR A 22 -23.11 28.51 48.25
N ALA A 23 -22.76 27.31 47.81
CA ALA A 23 -21.59 26.58 48.29
C ALA A 23 -20.91 25.80 47.14
N ARG A 24 -19.64 26.15 46.89
CA ARG A 24 -18.61 25.39 46.15
C ARG A 24 -18.35 24.04 46.84
N LYS A 25 -17.69 23.00 46.31
CA LYS A 25 -16.77 22.72 45.18
C LYS A 25 -16.78 21.18 45.06
N ALA A 26 -16.92 20.54 43.90
CA ALA A 26 -16.66 19.09 43.82
C ALA A 26 -16.32 18.64 42.39
N SER A 27 -15.14 18.06 42.23
CA SER A 27 -14.88 17.03 41.22
C SER A 27 -15.89 15.90 41.45
N GLY A 28 -16.81 15.72 40.51
CA GLY A 28 -17.90 14.76 40.63
C GLY A 28 -17.82 13.71 39.53
N ASN A 29 -17.91 12.46 39.93
CA ASN A 29 -18.27 11.37 39.04
C ASN A 29 -19.74 11.54 38.61
N TRP A 30 -20.11 11.17 37.38
CA TRP A 30 -21.51 11.21 36.91
C TRP A 30 -22.44 10.48 37.91
N SER A 31 -21.96 9.39 38.51
CA SER A 31 -22.65 8.63 39.58
C SER A 31 -22.83 9.38 40.91
N THR A 32 -22.25 10.57 41.06
CA THR A 32 -22.27 11.39 42.29
C THR A 32 -22.72 12.83 42.04
N LEU A 33 -23.25 13.12 40.84
CA LEU A 33 -23.79 14.44 40.54
C LEU A 33 -24.93 14.74 41.52
N THR A 34 -24.85 15.83 42.27
CA THR A 34 -25.84 16.13 43.31
C THR A 34 -27.01 16.96 42.81
N GLN A 35 -27.04 17.43 41.56
CA GLN A 35 -28.14 18.26 41.00
C GLN A 35 -28.40 17.97 39.51
N TRP A 36 -29.68 17.77 39.13
CA TRP A 36 -30.16 17.82 37.73
C TRP A 36 -31.58 18.39 37.66
N GLN A 37 -32.06 18.67 36.45
CA GLN A 37 -33.40 19.18 36.21
C GLN A 37 -34.34 18.02 35.87
N ASP A 38 -35.28 17.75 36.77
CA ASP A 38 -36.36 16.76 36.58
C ASP A 38 -37.51 17.42 35.79
N ASN A 39 -37.81 16.84 34.63
CA ASN A 39 -39.00 16.96 33.79
C ASN A 39 -39.82 18.26 33.85
N ALA A 40 -39.87 18.99 32.72
CA ALA A 40 -40.88 19.98 32.28
C ALA A 40 -41.31 21.14 33.21
N THR A 41 -40.95 21.14 34.49
CA THR A 41 -41.42 22.11 35.50
C THR A 41 -40.34 23.11 35.93
N GLY A 42 -39.09 22.93 35.50
CA GLY A 42 -38.06 23.97 35.50
C GLY A 42 -37.15 24.06 36.72
N SER A 43 -37.39 23.32 37.81
CA SER A 43 -36.58 23.40 39.03
C SER A 43 -35.43 22.38 39.06
N TYR A 44 -34.21 22.86 39.36
CA TYR A 44 -33.06 22.02 39.66
C TYR A 44 -33.24 21.39 41.05
N ILE A 45 -33.27 20.07 41.14
CA ILE A 45 -33.42 19.34 42.41
C ILE A 45 -32.09 18.67 42.79
N THR A 46 -31.79 18.64 44.09
CA THR A 46 -30.67 17.84 44.58
C THR A 46 -31.07 16.37 44.66
N SER A 47 -30.35 15.46 44.00
CA SER A 47 -30.65 14.02 44.03
C SER A 47 -29.39 13.17 43.90
N THR A 48 -29.44 11.94 44.41
CA THR A 48 -28.34 10.96 44.45
C THR A 48 -28.50 9.81 43.45
N VAL A 49 -29.60 9.78 42.69
CA VAL A 49 -29.95 8.75 41.68
C VAL A 49 -29.55 9.16 40.26
N LEU A 50 -28.57 8.52 39.62
CA LEU A 50 -28.17 8.82 38.23
C LEU A 50 -29.31 9.27 37.28
N PRO A 51 -29.14 10.38 36.52
CA PRO A 51 -30.17 10.87 35.62
C PRO A 51 -30.51 9.83 34.54
N GLY A 52 -31.80 9.67 34.27
CA GLY A 52 -32.35 8.73 33.30
C GLY A 52 -32.52 9.33 31.90
N SER A 53 -33.00 8.51 30.97
CA SER A 53 -33.15 8.86 29.55
C SER A 53 -34.14 10.00 29.28
N SER A 54 -34.97 10.40 30.24
CA SER A 54 -35.88 11.55 30.18
C SER A 54 -35.23 12.87 30.59
N ASP A 55 -34.08 12.81 31.27
CA ASP A 55 -33.61 13.91 32.09
C ASP A 55 -32.72 14.88 31.30
N THR A 56 -32.64 16.12 31.80
CA THR A 56 -31.73 17.15 31.28
C THR A 56 -30.57 17.38 32.25
N ALA A 57 -29.36 17.04 31.80
CA ALA A 57 -28.11 17.28 32.52
C ALA A 57 -27.50 18.61 32.10
N VAL A 58 -27.43 19.58 33.02
CA VAL A 58 -26.84 20.90 32.79
C VAL A 58 -25.55 21.04 33.59
N ILE A 59 -24.41 21.15 32.91
CA ILE A 59 -23.08 21.30 33.50
C ILE A 59 -22.68 22.78 33.39
N ASN A 60 -22.53 23.48 34.52
CA ASN A 60 -22.25 24.91 34.57
C ASN A 60 -21.36 25.34 35.75
N ASN A 61 -21.12 26.64 35.92
CA ASN A 61 -20.51 27.22 37.14
C ASN A 61 -19.15 26.62 37.56
N SER A 62 -18.23 26.35 36.63
CA SER A 62 -16.94 25.67 36.93
C SER A 62 -17.05 24.25 37.47
N MET A 63 -18.18 23.57 37.25
CA MET A 63 -18.27 22.14 37.50
C MET A 63 -17.42 21.37 36.49
N ILE A 64 -16.64 20.43 37.04
CA ILE A 64 -15.89 19.42 36.30
C ILE A 64 -16.54 18.08 36.60
N VAL A 65 -17.14 17.47 35.60
CA VAL A 65 -17.83 16.19 35.73
C VAL A 65 -17.02 15.12 35.01
N ALA A 66 -16.74 13.99 35.67
CA ALA A 66 -16.10 12.84 35.07
C ALA A 66 -17.12 11.72 34.82
N LEU A 67 -17.14 11.15 33.62
CA LEU A 67 -17.96 9.96 33.36
C LEU A 67 -17.23 8.72 33.88
N ASN A 68 -17.73 8.12 34.96
CA ASN A 68 -17.15 6.95 35.64
C ASN A 68 -18.05 5.70 35.60
N THR A 69 -19.23 5.83 35.01
CA THR A 69 -20.19 4.77 34.71
C THR A 69 -20.91 5.15 33.43
N ASP A 70 -21.53 4.19 32.75
CA ASP A 70 -22.40 4.49 31.62
C ASP A 70 -23.56 5.39 32.05
N ALA A 71 -23.93 6.34 31.19
CA ALA A 71 -25.00 7.28 31.44
C ALA A 71 -25.85 7.51 30.19
N THR A 72 -27.16 7.66 30.38
CA THR A 72 -28.12 7.97 29.30
C THR A 72 -29.01 9.12 29.71
N VAL A 73 -29.01 10.22 28.96
CA VAL A 73 -29.86 11.39 29.24
C VAL A 73 -30.52 11.93 27.97
N SER A 74 -31.64 12.63 28.11
CA SER A 74 -32.33 13.24 26.96
C SER A 74 -31.51 14.41 26.40
N LEU A 75 -31.06 15.30 27.28
CA LEU A 75 -30.36 16.52 26.89
C LEU A 75 -29.15 16.72 27.81
N CYS A 76 -27.97 16.85 27.22
CA CYS A 76 -26.76 17.24 27.95
C CYS A 76 -26.31 18.63 27.47
N GLN A 77 -26.34 19.59 28.37
CA GLN A 77 -25.95 20.97 28.12
C GLN A 77 -24.73 21.34 28.95
N ILE A 78 -23.67 21.78 28.29
CA ILE A 78 -22.49 22.34 28.93
C ILE A 78 -22.57 23.85 28.73
N VAL A 79 -22.96 24.57 29.79
CA VAL A 79 -23.36 25.99 29.76
C VAL A 79 -22.60 26.82 30.77
N ASN A 80 -22.68 28.15 30.65
CA ASN A 80 -22.00 29.10 31.51
C ASN A 80 -22.87 30.34 31.85
N ASN A 81 -23.29 30.50 33.10
CA ASN A 81 -23.97 31.73 33.56
C ASN A 81 -23.00 32.81 34.14
N ALA A 82 -21.71 32.51 34.30
CA ALA A 82 -20.59 33.44 34.59
C ALA A 82 -19.18 32.77 34.64
N ASN A 83 -19.05 31.42 34.77
CA ASN A 83 -17.78 30.66 34.72
C ASN A 83 -17.89 29.36 33.87
N SER A 84 -16.77 28.88 33.29
CA SER A 84 -16.72 27.77 32.30
C SER A 84 -17.14 26.40 32.86
N GLY A 85 -18.01 25.65 32.17
CA GLY A 85 -18.35 24.26 32.53
C GLY A 85 -17.53 23.23 31.74
N MET A 86 -17.15 22.10 32.37
CA MET A 86 -16.33 21.05 31.74
C MET A 86 -16.84 19.63 32.00
N LEU A 87 -16.99 18.83 30.94
CA LEU A 87 -17.26 17.39 31.01
C LEU A 87 -16.05 16.60 30.52
N ASN A 88 -15.56 15.67 31.33
CA ASN A 88 -14.46 14.77 30.99
C ASN A 88 -14.97 13.34 30.82
N VAL A 89 -14.78 12.78 29.62
CA VAL A 89 -15.01 11.36 29.31
C VAL A 89 -13.65 10.70 29.12
N SER A 90 -13.12 10.10 30.19
CA SER A 90 -11.73 9.62 30.25
C SER A 90 -11.58 8.16 30.66
N SER A 91 -12.70 7.45 30.84
CA SER A 91 -12.75 6.02 31.14
C SER A 91 -13.42 5.26 29.98
N THR A 92 -13.47 3.93 30.00
CA THR A 92 -14.08 3.11 28.93
C THR A 92 -15.61 3.17 28.87
N ASN A 93 -16.25 4.03 29.67
CA ASN A 93 -17.70 4.12 29.81
C ASN A 93 -18.38 4.87 28.63
N MET A 94 -19.69 4.72 28.54
CA MET A 94 -20.54 5.22 27.46
C MET A 94 -21.48 6.34 27.92
N LEU A 95 -21.52 7.45 27.18
CA LEU A 95 -22.52 8.52 27.34
C LEU A 95 -23.46 8.52 26.13
N THR A 96 -24.74 8.20 26.36
CA THR A 96 -25.78 8.22 25.34
C THR A 96 -26.69 9.44 25.54
N VAL A 97 -26.79 10.31 24.52
CA VAL A 97 -27.55 11.56 24.61
C VAL A 97 -28.39 11.82 23.36
N SER A 98 -29.65 12.21 23.54
CA SER A 98 -30.49 12.60 22.39
C SER A 98 -30.07 13.97 21.83
N SER A 99 -29.68 14.90 22.69
CA SER A 99 -29.12 16.18 22.28
C SER A 99 -27.94 16.58 23.16
N LEU A 100 -26.79 16.80 22.53
CA LEU A 100 -25.58 17.30 23.17
C LEU A 100 -25.34 18.76 22.75
N GLN A 101 -25.15 19.64 23.73
CA GLN A 101 -24.94 21.06 23.48
C GLN A 101 -23.75 21.57 24.26
N VAL A 102 -22.67 21.94 23.56
CA VAL A 102 -21.43 22.45 24.14
C VAL A 102 -21.37 23.96 23.93
N GLY A 103 -21.39 24.76 25.00
CA GLY A 103 -21.48 26.22 24.92
C GLY A 103 -22.90 26.69 24.58
N ALA A 104 -23.88 26.41 25.44
CA ALA A 104 -25.31 26.59 25.12
C ALA A 104 -25.95 27.94 25.50
N ASN A 105 -25.24 28.89 26.10
CA ASN A 105 -25.78 30.21 26.52
C ASN A 105 -24.80 31.37 26.31
N SER A 106 -25.29 32.60 26.16
CA SER A 106 -24.58 33.76 25.58
C SER A 106 -23.43 34.37 26.40
N THR A 107 -23.10 33.85 27.59
CA THR A 107 -22.20 34.55 28.55
C THR A 107 -21.00 33.74 29.05
N GLY A 108 -20.52 32.74 28.30
CA GLY A 108 -19.15 32.22 28.47
C GLY A 108 -18.88 30.86 27.83
N THR A 109 -17.77 30.20 28.20
CA THR A 109 -17.27 29.00 27.48
C THR A 109 -17.74 27.66 28.05
N GLY A 110 -18.10 26.71 27.19
CA GLY A 110 -18.37 25.30 27.56
C GLY A 110 -17.34 24.36 26.93
N THR A 111 -16.87 23.35 27.65
CA THR A 111 -15.85 22.41 27.14
C THR A 111 -16.23 20.95 27.43
N LEU A 112 -16.07 20.08 26.43
CA LEU A 112 -16.13 18.63 26.59
C LEU A 112 -14.77 18.05 26.19
N ASN A 113 -14.11 17.32 27.08
CA ASN A 113 -12.89 16.57 26.77
C ASN A 113 -13.19 15.09 26.77
N GLN A 114 -13.02 14.44 25.62
CA GLN A 114 -13.09 13.01 25.48
C GLN A 114 -11.69 12.46 25.21
N THR A 115 -11.14 11.75 26.19
CA THR A 115 -9.81 11.11 26.10
C THR A 115 -9.90 9.58 26.03
N ALA A 116 -11.08 9.00 26.31
CA ALA A 116 -11.40 7.58 26.17
C ALA A 116 -12.93 7.39 26.08
N GLY A 117 -13.43 6.14 26.12
CA GLY A 117 -14.86 5.86 26.21
C GLY A 117 -15.64 6.14 24.92
N THR A 118 -16.97 6.00 24.97
CA THR A 118 -17.85 6.21 23.81
C THR A 118 -18.91 7.27 24.10
N VAL A 119 -19.05 8.28 23.25
CA VAL A 119 -20.15 9.24 23.32
C VAL A 119 -21.06 9.03 22.11
N PHE A 120 -22.31 8.65 22.34
CA PHE A 120 -23.33 8.53 21.30
C PHE A 120 -24.28 9.73 21.40
N ALA A 121 -24.35 10.54 20.35
CA ALA A 121 -25.23 11.71 20.33
C ALA A 121 -26.09 11.77 19.07
N ALA A 122 -27.41 11.85 19.22
CA ALA A 122 -28.34 11.98 18.09
C ALA A 122 -28.34 13.39 17.47
N THR A 123 -28.14 14.42 18.27
CA THR A 123 -27.83 15.76 17.75
C THR A 123 -26.69 16.34 18.56
N THR A 124 -25.75 17.02 17.91
CA THR A 124 -24.68 17.74 18.62
C THR A 124 -24.57 19.16 18.09
N THR A 125 -24.54 20.11 19.00
CA THR A 125 -24.29 21.52 18.70
C THR A 125 -23.14 22.05 19.53
N VAL A 126 -22.12 22.61 18.88
CA VAL A 126 -20.99 23.28 19.51
C VAL A 126 -21.10 24.78 19.24
N GLY A 127 -21.13 25.60 20.29
CA GLY A 127 -21.36 27.04 20.23
C GLY A 127 -22.83 27.40 19.98
N ARG A 128 -23.79 26.73 20.62
CA ARG A 128 -25.23 26.83 20.30
C ARG A 128 -25.79 28.26 20.35
N ALA A 129 -25.39 29.09 21.32
CA ALA A 129 -25.89 30.46 21.43
C ALA A 129 -24.99 31.47 20.69
N THR A 130 -25.58 32.45 20.01
CA THR A 130 -24.84 33.53 19.32
C THR A 130 -23.88 34.21 20.29
N GLY A 131 -22.57 34.14 20.01
CA GLY A 131 -21.53 34.75 20.86
C GLY A 131 -21.01 33.87 22.01
N ALA A 132 -21.50 32.64 22.16
CA ALA A 132 -21.09 31.72 23.23
C ALA A 132 -20.03 30.70 22.75
N PRO A 133 -18.78 30.74 23.24
CA PRO A 133 -17.79 29.77 22.78
C PRO A 133 -18.04 28.36 23.32
N GLY A 134 -17.92 27.36 22.45
CA GLY A 134 -18.01 25.95 22.83
C GLY A 134 -16.84 25.18 22.24
N THR A 135 -16.21 24.30 23.02
CA THR A 135 -15.11 23.46 22.55
C THR A 135 -15.35 22.00 22.85
N TYR A 136 -15.34 21.16 21.82
CA TYR A 136 -15.29 19.70 21.98
C TYR A 136 -13.88 19.23 21.61
N ASN A 137 -13.15 18.66 22.56
CA ASN A 137 -11.84 18.05 22.34
C ASN A 137 -11.98 16.53 22.35
N LEU A 138 -11.73 15.90 21.21
CA LEU A 138 -11.64 14.46 21.07
C LEU A 138 -10.18 14.09 20.89
N THR A 139 -9.56 13.52 21.92
CA THR A 139 -8.14 13.11 21.93
C THR A 139 -7.95 11.61 22.13
N GLY A 140 -9.03 10.86 22.39
CA GLY A 140 -9.06 9.42 22.49
C GLY A 140 -10.49 8.90 22.68
N GLY A 141 -10.74 7.61 22.50
CA GLY A 141 -12.10 7.05 22.52
C GLY A 141 -12.88 7.29 21.22
N THR A 142 -14.20 7.10 21.26
CA THR A 142 -15.08 7.15 20.08
C THR A 142 -16.23 8.14 20.26
N PHE A 143 -16.41 9.10 19.37
CA PHE A 143 -17.63 9.91 19.26
C PHE A 143 -18.47 9.39 18.09
N ASN A 144 -19.64 8.83 18.39
CA ASN A 144 -20.57 8.31 17.40
C ASN A 144 -21.62 9.37 17.07
N MET A 145 -21.50 9.99 15.89
CA MET A 145 -22.43 11.05 15.47
C MET A 145 -23.62 10.45 14.72
N ASN A 146 -24.82 10.52 15.29
CA ASN A 146 -26.03 10.03 14.62
C ASN A 146 -26.83 11.19 13.99
N GLY A 147 -26.34 11.75 12.87
CA GLY A 147 -27.01 12.85 12.16
C GLY A 147 -26.05 13.98 11.80
N THR A 148 -26.39 15.21 12.21
CA THR A 148 -25.58 16.41 11.94
C THR A 148 -24.83 16.87 13.19
N LEU A 149 -23.50 17.00 13.07
CA LEU A 149 -22.68 17.75 14.01
C LEU A 149 -22.71 19.22 13.57
N THR A 150 -23.36 20.07 14.37
CA THR A 150 -23.46 21.51 14.09
C THR A 150 -22.41 22.27 14.89
N ILE A 151 -21.55 23.05 14.23
CA ILE A 151 -20.54 23.89 14.84
C ILE A 151 -20.83 25.33 14.42
N ASN A 152 -21.33 26.14 15.34
CA ASN A 152 -21.68 27.54 15.08
C ASN A 152 -20.45 28.46 15.18
N SER A 153 -20.60 29.75 14.88
CA SER A 153 -19.49 30.71 14.68
C SER A 153 -18.49 30.81 15.83
N THR A 154 -18.90 30.53 17.06
CA THR A 154 -18.03 30.52 18.25
C THR A 154 -17.66 29.11 18.71
N GLY A 155 -18.06 28.09 17.97
CA GLY A 155 -17.79 26.69 18.24
C GLY A 155 -16.48 26.19 17.62
N LEU A 156 -15.81 25.30 18.34
CA LEU A 156 -14.64 24.54 17.90
C LEU A 156 -14.85 23.06 18.20
N PHE A 157 -14.74 22.22 17.19
CA PHE A 157 -14.54 20.79 17.38
C PHE A 157 -13.10 20.46 17.02
N ASP A 158 -12.34 19.90 17.95
CA ASP A 158 -10.92 19.57 17.80
C ASP A 158 -10.72 18.05 17.93
N LEU A 159 -10.39 17.41 16.81
CA LEU A 159 -10.01 16.02 16.72
C LEU A 159 -8.47 15.92 16.73
N ASN A 160 -7.93 15.50 17.87
CA ASN A 160 -6.50 15.33 18.07
C ASN A 160 -6.23 13.99 18.77
N GLY A 161 -6.72 12.93 18.13
CA GLY A 161 -6.74 11.56 18.64
C GLY A 161 -8.16 11.01 18.78
N GLY A 162 -8.30 9.69 18.88
CA GLY A 162 -9.62 9.03 18.93
C GLY A 162 -10.29 8.90 17.55
N VAL A 163 -11.57 8.47 17.58
CA VAL A 163 -12.34 8.15 16.38
C VAL A 163 -13.69 8.86 16.41
N LEU A 164 -13.97 9.69 15.40
CA LEU A 164 -15.32 10.15 15.11
C LEU A 164 -15.92 9.13 14.12
N SER A 165 -16.88 8.32 14.58
CA SER A 165 -17.44 7.21 13.80
C SER A 165 -18.95 7.29 13.63
N ASN A 166 -19.50 6.44 12.77
CA ASN A 166 -20.92 6.14 12.77
C ASN A 166 -21.20 4.67 12.39
N SER A 167 -22.18 4.04 13.08
CA SER A 167 -22.64 2.66 12.86
C SER A 167 -24.11 2.55 12.39
N TYR A 168 -24.79 3.67 12.10
CA TYR A 168 -26.22 3.72 11.82
C TYR A 168 -26.55 3.78 10.31
N SER A 169 -27.55 3.02 9.87
CA SER A 169 -27.95 2.93 8.45
C SER A 169 -28.98 4.00 8.07
N GLY A 170 -28.67 4.89 7.11
CA GLY A 170 -29.73 5.52 6.29
C GLY A 170 -29.82 7.05 6.13
N ALA A 171 -28.76 7.85 6.28
CA ALA A 171 -28.82 9.29 5.89
C ALA A 171 -27.46 9.90 5.50
N ASN A 172 -27.46 11.12 4.96
CA ASN A 172 -26.25 11.94 4.81
C ASN A 172 -25.65 12.25 6.19
N ARG A 173 -24.33 12.43 6.24
CA ARG A 173 -23.59 12.78 7.46
C ARG A 173 -23.02 14.17 7.29
N THR A 174 -23.43 15.10 8.13
CA THR A 174 -23.04 16.50 7.96
C THR A 174 -22.25 16.98 9.16
N ILE A 175 -21.04 17.46 8.92
CA ILE A 175 -20.36 18.39 9.82
C ILE A 175 -20.63 19.77 9.25
N GLY A 176 -21.52 20.52 9.89
CA GLY A 176 -22.08 21.76 9.33
C GLY A 176 -22.03 22.93 10.29
N GLY A 177 -22.22 24.13 9.77
CA GLY A 177 -22.38 25.36 10.55
C GLY A 177 -21.35 26.42 10.16
N THR A 178 -21.17 27.43 11.01
CA THR A 178 -20.31 28.58 10.72
C THR A 178 -19.03 28.63 11.57
N GLY A 179 -18.76 27.57 12.33
CA GLY A 179 -17.58 27.44 13.20
C GLY A 179 -16.42 26.69 12.56
N ILE A 180 -15.51 26.22 13.41
CA ILE A 180 -14.26 25.58 12.99
C ILE A 180 -14.25 24.11 13.40
N PHE A 181 -13.89 23.24 12.45
CA PHE A 181 -13.48 21.88 12.72
C PHE A 181 -11.95 21.78 12.54
N ARG A 182 -11.23 21.27 13.52
CA ARG A 182 -9.79 21.00 13.42
C ARG A 182 -9.50 19.53 13.58
N MET A 183 -8.54 19.06 12.81
CA MET A 183 -8.08 17.69 12.82
C MET A 183 -6.57 17.64 12.69
N SER A 184 -5.88 17.20 13.74
CA SER A 184 -4.41 17.08 13.75
C SER A 184 -3.93 15.63 13.88
N SER A 185 -4.76 14.74 14.40
CA SER A 185 -4.54 13.28 14.45
C SER A 185 -5.86 12.55 14.73
N GLY A 186 -5.89 11.22 14.65
CA GLY A 186 -7.12 10.41 14.84
C GLY A 186 -7.82 10.06 13.51
N ALA A 187 -9.06 9.58 13.60
CA ALA A 187 -9.81 9.11 12.43
C ALA A 187 -11.26 9.59 12.39
N ILE A 188 -11.75 9.89 11.18
CA ILE A 188 -13.18 10.01 10.86
C ILE A 188 -13.56 8.79 10.03
N ILE A 189 -14.47 7.95 10.54
CA ILE A 189 -14.87 6.70 9.87
C ILE A 189 -16.37 6.70 9.63
N ILE A 190 -16.78 6.79 8.36
CA ILE A 190 -18.17 6.80 7.95
C ILE A 190 -18.49 5.49 7.21
N ASN A 191 -19.11 4.54 7.94
CA ASN A 191 -19.52 3.23 7.42
C ASN A 191 -21.03 3.20 7.14
N GLY A 192 -21.49 2.61 6.03
CA GLY A 192 -22.93 2.35 5.83
C GLY A 192 -23.31 1.62 4.54
N THR A 193 -24.55 1.12 4.47
CA THR A 193 -25.06 0.32 3.33
C THR A 193 -25.17 1.10 2.00
N PRO A 194 -25.11 0.41 0.84
CA PRO A 194 -24.60 0.95 -0.44
C PRO A 194 -25.41 2.04 -1.16
N ALA A 195 -26.59 2.45 -0.68
CA ALA A 195 -27.56 3.15 -1.53
C ALA A 195 -27.53 4.70 -1.45
N THR A 196 -27.05 5.34 -0.38
CA THR A 196 -27.27 6.80 -0.19
C THR A 196 -26.22 7.58 0.64
N ASN A 197 -25.05 7.02 0.96
CA ASN A 197 -24.19 7.65 1.99
C ASN A 197 -23.25 8.73 1.44
N LEU A 198 -23.48 9.96 1.90
CA LEU A 198 -22.70 11.16 1.59
C LEU A 198 -22.11 11.74 2.88
N PHE A 199 -20.79 11.89 2.95
CA PHE A 199 -20.14 12.66 4.01
C PHE A 199 -19.99 14.12 3.53
N ILE A 200 -20.72 15.02 4.18
CA ILE A 200 -20.81 16.45 3.85
C ILE A 200 -20.06 17.25 4.91
N VAL A 201 -19.12 18.07 4.43
CA VAL A 201 -18.48 19.09 5.24
C VAL A 201 -18.95 20.46 4.78
N SER A 202 -19.65 21.16 5.66
CA SER A 202 -20.28 22.46 5.42
C SER A 202 -20.06 23.41 6.61
N VAL A 203 -18.85 23.39 7.18
CA VAL A 203 -18.38 24.34 8.20
C VAL A 203 -17.66 25.54 7.55
N ALA A 204 -17.52 26.66 8.29
CA ALA A 204 -16.79 27.82 7.79
C ALA A 204 -15.34 27.47 7.44
N THR A 205 -14.66 26.73 8.32
CA THR A 205 -13.32 26.19 8.09
C THR A 205 -13.20 24.78 8.64
N PHE A 206 -12.67 23.88 7.83
CA PHE A 206 -12.18 22.57 8.22
C PHE A 206 -10.67 22.54 8.03
N ASP A 207 -9.90 22.51 9.12
CA ASP A 207 -8.44 22.49 9.09
C ASP A 207 -7.93 21.10 9.44
N MET A 208 -7.36 20.41 8.45
CA MET A 208 -6.77 19.09 8.61
C MET A 208 -5.25 19.17 8.42
N THR A 209 -4.49 18.82 9.46
CA THR A 209 -3.01 18.76 9.43
C THR A 209 -2.45 17.36 9.64
N GLY A 210 -3.29 16.38 10.00
CA GLY A 210 -2.92 14.98 10.20
C GLY A 210 -4.13 14.08 10.47
N GLY A 211 -3.94 12.76 10.50
CA GLY A 211 -5.01 11.76 10.68
C GLY A 211 -5.72 11.36 9.37
N GLU A 212 -6.77 10.54 9.47
CA GLU A 212 -7.43 9.93 8.30
C GLU A 212 -8.96 10.11 8.28
N ILE A 213 -9.53 10.48 7.13
CA ILE A 213 -10.97 10.45 6.87
C ILE A 213 -11.25 9.30 5.91
N VAL A 214 -12.13 8.37 6.29
CA VAL A 214 -12.53 7.22 5.47
C VAL A 214 -14.03 7.26 5.26
N THR A 215 -14.45 7.37 4.00
CA THR A 215 -15.85 7.26 3.58
C THR A 215 -15.99 6.28 2.42
N GLU A 216 -16.98 5.39 2.50
CA GLU A 216 -17.18 4.30 1.52
C GLU A 216 -17.80 4.74 0.18
N LYS A 217 -18.20 6.02 0.02
CA LYS A 217 -18.84 6.51 -1.21
C LYS A 217 -18.48 7.95 -1.58
N GLN A 218 -19.19 8.96 -1.08
CA GLN A 218 -19.01 10.33 -1.57
C GLN A 218 -18.58 11.29 -0.46
N PHE A 219 -17.53 12.05 -0.73
CA PHE A 219 -17.11 13.20 0.07
C PHE A 219 -17.58 14.50 -0.60
N GLN A 220 -18.33 15.34 0.12
CA GLN A 220 -18.86 16.60 -0.40
C GLN A 220 -18.46 17.80 0.43
N LEU A 221 -18.04 18.88 -0.24
CA LEU A 221 -17.91 20.21 0.36
C LEU A 221 -19.11 21.10 0.05
N GLY A 222 -19.67 21.66 1.11
CA GLY A 222 -20.78 22.60 1.08
C GLY A 222 -22.16 21.95 1.02
N THR A 223 -23.18 22.77 1.25
CA THR A 223 -24.60 22.46 1.00
C THR A 223 -25.23 23.56 0.14
N ALA A 224 -26.41 23.33 -0.45
CA ALA A 224 -27.03 24.29 -1.39
C ALA A 224 -27.17 25.72 -0.84
N THR A 225 -27.11 25.90 0.48
CA THR A 225 -27.27 27.17 1.20
C THR A 225 -26.01 27.68 1.89
N ALA A 226 -24.87 26.96 1.86
CA ALA A 226 -23.66 27.34 2.59
C ALA A 226 -22.34 26.88 1.93
N SER A 227 -21.32 27.74 2.00
CA SER A 227 -19.95 27.51 1.52
C SER A 227 -19.08 26.86 2.59
N ALA A 228 -18.17 25.97 2.17
CA ALA A 228 -17.15 25.40 3.04
C ALA A 228 -15.72 25.74 2.57
N VAL A 229 -14.80 25.97 3.51
CA VAL A 229 -13.35 25.98 3.24
C VAL A 229 -12.72 24.76 3.91
N PHE A 230 -12.10 23.89 3.11
CA PHE A 230 -11.39 22.70 3.58
C PHE A 230 -9.90 22.85 3.32
N ASN A 231 -9.11 22.96 4.39
CA ASN A 231 -7.66 23.02 4.32
C ASN A 231 -7.08 21.64 4.63
N LEU A 232 -6.41 21.03 3.66
CA LEU A 232 -5.81 19.71 3.75
C LEU A 232 -4.28 19.80 3.70
N GLY A 233 -3.62 19.64 4.84
CA GLY A 233 -2.17 19.76 4.94
C GLY A 233 -1.50 18.77 5.87
N GLY A 234 -0.19 18.97 6.08
CA GLY A 234 0.64 18.09 6.90
C GLY A 234 0.60 16.64 6.41
N THR A 235 0.24 15.69 7.27
CA THR A 235 0.12 14.25 6.93
C THR A 235 -1.33 13.78 6.75
N GLY A 236 -2.28 14.72 6.62
CA GLY A 236 -3.70 14.39 6.54
C GLY A 236 -4.08 13.61 5.28
N ARG A 237 -4.95 12.60 5.43
CA ARG A 237 -5.42 11.74 4.32
C ARG A 237 -6.94 11.63 4.28
N VAL A 238 -7.53 11.75 3.10
CA VAL A 238 -8.97 11.54 2.87
C VAL A 238 -9.15 10.41 1.86
N PHE A 239 -9.98 9.42 2.17
CA PHE A 239 -10.32 8.29 1.30
C PHE A 239 -11.82 8.31 1.00
N ALA A 240 -12.20 8.38 -0.27
CA ALA A 240 -13.58 8.38 -0.74
C ALA A 240 -13.73 7.69 -2.11
N ASP A 241 -14.91 7.15 -2.46
CA ASP A 241 -15.12 6.68 -3.85
C ASP A 241 -15.26 7.84 -4.83
N SER A 242 -15.81 8.98 -4.39
CA SER A 242 -16.05 10.16 -5.23
C SER A 242 -15.99 11.46 -4.41
N PHE A 243 -15.71 12.57 -5.07
CA PHE A 243 -15.65 13.90 -4.49
C PHE A 243 -16.56 14.88 -5.22
N SER A 244 -17.18 15.79 -4.48
CA SER A 244 -17.95 16.90 -5.03
C SER A 244 -17.77 18.16 -4.20
N ALA A 245 -17.82 19.33 -4.82
CA ALA A 245 -17.83 20.60 -4.12
C ALA A 245 -18.82 21.54 -4.79
N LEU A 246 -19.58 22.29 -4.00
CA LEU A 246 -20.46 23.32 -4.52
C LEU A 246 -19.67 24.55 -4.96
N SER A 247 -20.27 25.37 -5.84
CA SER A 247 -19.62 26.49 -6.53
C SER A 247 -18.91 27.48 -5.61
N SER A 248 -19.42 27.65 -4.39
CA SER A 248 -18.93 28.60 -3.40
C SER A 248 -17.96 27.98 -2.37
N SER A 249 -17.73 26.67 -2.44
CA SER A 249 -16.82 25.94 -1.54
C SER A 249 -15.41 25.82 -2.12
N LYS A 250 -14.42 25.66 -1.25
CA LYS A 250 -13.00 25.56 -1.62
C LYS A 250 -12.33 24.42 -0.85
N MET A 251 -11.50 23.66 -1.56
CA MET A 251 -10.50 22.79 -0.96
C MET A 251 -9.11 23.36 -1.26
N ASN A 252 -8.29 23.53 -0.24
CA ASN A 252 -6.92 24.01 -0.32
C ASN A 252 -5.98 22.91 0.15
N PHE A 253 -4.93 22.61 -0.60
CA PHE A 253 -3.86 21.69 -0.19
C PHE A 253 -2.69 22.49 0.39
N GLN A 254 -2.17 22.09 1.56
CA GLN A 254 -1.12 22.81 2.29
C GLN A 254 0.07 21.88 2.61
N GLY A 255 1.16 22.00 1.85
CA GLY A 255 2.36 21.16 1.99
C GLY A 255 2.34 19.87 1.14
N THR A 256 3.42 19.08 1.21
CA THR A 256 3.71 17.99 0.26
C THR A 256 3.21 16.59 0.66
N ASN A 257 2.76 16.39 1.90
CA ASN A 257 2.50 15.05 2.45
C ASN A 257 1.00 14.74 2.72
N SER A 258 0.10 15.64 2.32
CA SER A 258 -1.35 15.46 2.45
C SER A 258 -1.96 14.93 1.17
N ALA A 259 -3.01 14.11 1.27
CA ALA A 259 -3.58 13.41 0.12
C ALA A 259 -5.10 13.24 0.17
N LEU A 260 -5.75 13.34 -0.99
CA LEU A 260 -7.14 12.96 -1.24
C LEU A 260 -7.16 11.79 -2.21
N TYR A 261 -7.56 10.62 -1.74
CA TYR A 261 -7.70 9.38 -2.50
C TYR A 261 -9.16 9.21 -2.95
N LEU A 262 -9.36 9.15 -4.27
CA LEU A 262 -10.67 8.97 -4.90
C LEU A 262 -10.75 7.66 -5.68
N GLY A 263 -11.89 6.96 -5.59
CA GLY A 263 -12.14 5.69 -6.25
C GLY A 263 -12.12 4.56 -5.23
N GLY A 264 -13.28 3.93 -5.05
CA GLY A 264 -13.48 2.96 -3.98
C GLY A 264 -12.57 1.75 -4.08
N GLN A 265 -12.54 0.96 -3.00
CA GLN A 265 -11.73 -0.25 -2.88
C GLN A 265 -11.85 -1.25 -4.06
N ASN A 266 -12.87 -1.14 -4.95
CA ASN A 266 -13.12 -2.12 -6.02
C ASN A 266 -13.51 -1.58 -7.42
N GLN A 267 -13.59 -0.27 -7.69
CA GLN A 267 -13.91 0.23 -9.05
C GLN A 267 -13.37 1.66 -9.27
N ARG A 268 -12.55 1.86 -10.31
CA ARG A 268 -12.19 3.21 -10.81
C ARG A 268 -13.36 3.74 -11.63
N SER A 269 -14.10 4.74 -11.13
CA SER A 269 -15.19 5.38 -11.89
C SER A 269 -15.26 6.88 -11.64
N ALA A 270 -15.62 7.56 -12.73
CA ALA A 270 -15.61 9.00 -13.03
C ALA A 270 -15.93 10.01 -11.92
N ILE A 271 -15.19 11.12 -11.94
CA ILE A 271 -15.69 12.43 -11.48
C ILE A 271 -16.90 12.79 -12.36
N THR A 272 -18.12 12.68 -11.82
CA THR A 272 -19.31 13.22 -12.49
C THR A 272 -19.53 14.64 -11.98
N ALA A 273 -18.96 15.63 -12.67
CA ALA A 273 -19.29 17.03 -12.43
C ALA A 273 -20.71 17.29 -12.97
N ALA A 274 -21.72 17.28 -12.10
CA ALA A 274 -22.99 17.93 -12.41
C ALA A 274 -22.71 19.44 -12.49
N ALA A 275 -22.91 20.02 -13.67
CA ALA A 275 -22.54 21.38 -14.03
C ALA A 275 -23.07 22.44 -13.03
N ALA A 276 -22.16 23.05 -12.26
CA ALA A 276 -22.25 24.42 -11.72
C ALA A 276 -20.90 24.84 -11.07
N SER A 277 -19.90 25.19 -11.89
CA SER A 277 -18.84 26.18 -11.62
C SER A 277 -18.22 26.26 -10.19
N GLY A 278 -17.70 25.18 -9.61
CA GLY A 278 -16.82 25.21 -8.42
C GLY A 278 -15.34 25.36 -8.75
N ARG A 279 -14.56 25.96 -7.83
CA ARG A 279 -13.11 26.22 -8.00
C ARG A 279 -12.26 25.32 -7.08
N ILE A 280 -11.32 24.58 -7.65
CA ILE A 280 -10.17 23.99 -6.92
C ILE A 280 -9.01 24.99 -7.03
N GLN A 281 -8.49 25.48 -5.91
CA GLN A 281 -7.35 26.40 -5.87
C GLN A 281 -6.15 25.66 -5.25
N ILE A 282 -5.09 25.47 -6.04
CA ILE A 282 -3.83 24.86 -5.59
C ILE A 282 -2.81 25.99 -5.47
N ASP A 283 -2.52 26.42 -4.24
CA ASP A 283 -1.49 27.42 -3.97
C ASP A 283 -0.22 26.70 -3.45
N GLY A 284 0.83 26.58 -4.30
CA GLY A 284 2.14 26.02 -3.91
C GLY A 284 2.75 25.03 -4.92
N THR A 285 4.05 24.75 -4.78
CA THR A 285 4.84 23.77 -5.57
C THR A 285 4.59 22.33 -5.12
N ASN A 286 3.32 21.90 -5.10
CA ASN A 286 2.97 20.54 -4.66
C ASN A 286 2.80 19.60 -5.86
N VAL A 287 3.43 18.44 -5.76
CA VAL A 287 3.28 17.31 -6.69
C VAL A 287 1.92 16.67 -6.45
N LEU A 288 1.06 16.66 -7.47
CA LEU A 288 -0.06 15.74 -7.52
C LEU A 288 0.52 14.36 -7.86
N ASP A 289 0.33 13.37 -6.98
CA ASP A 289 0.60 11.98 -7.33
C ASP A 289 -0.18 11.63 -8.62
N SER A 290 0.50 10.95 -9.54
CA SER A 290 0.28 10.89 -10.97
C SER A 290 -1.02 10.19 -11.43
N SER A 291 -2.00 9.99 -10.56
CA SER A 291 -3.24 9.25 -10.83
C SER A 291 -4.47 10.13 -11.06
N PHE A 292 -4.33 11.32 -11.64
CA PHE A 292 -5.44 12.29 -11.72
C PHE A 292 -5.95 12.52 -13.17
N PHE A 293 -7.22 12.17 -13.43
CA PHE A 293 -7.95 12.63 -14.60
C PHE A 293 -8.89 13.77 -14.20
N VAL A 294 -8.63 14.99 -14.69
CA VAL A 294 -9.60 16.10 -14.64
C VAL A 294 -10.25 16.24 -16.00
N TYR A 295 -11.55 15.96 -16.09
CA TYR A 295 -12.36 16.40 -17.23
C TYR A 295 -12.91 17.82 -16.95
N GLU A 296 -12.31 18.77 -17.67
CA GLU A 296 -12.76 20.11 -18.12
C GLU A 296 -13.26 21.23 -17.18
N ASN A 297 -12.83 22.43 -17.62
CA ASN A 297 -13.25 23.82 -17.37
C ASN A 297 -12.84 24.50 -16.05
N VAL A 298 -11.52 24.65 -15.87
CA VAL A 298 -10.96 25.68 -14.99
C VAL A 298 -10.94 27.02 -15.73
N ASN A 299 -11.84 27.94 -15.38
CA ASN A 299 -11.83 29.30 -15.88
C ASN A 299 -11.24 30.24 -14.81
N VAL A 300 -10.00 30.71 -15.01
CA VAL A 300 -9.36 31.73 -14.17
C VAL A 300 -9.26 33.03 -14.96
N ALA A 301 -9.86 34.09 -14.45
CA ALA A 301 -9.77 35.41 -15.05
C ALA A 301 -8.32 35.92 -15.04
N GLY A 302 -7.76 36.20 -16.22
CA GLY A 302 -6.60 37.09 -16.38
C GLY A 302 -5.24 36.46 -16.72
N LYS A 303 -5.15 35.20 -17.18
CA LYS A 303 -3.90 34.66 -17.74
C LYS A 303 -4.15 33.85 -19.02
N ASP A 304 -3.56 34.31 -20.12
CA ASP A 304 -3.46 33.56 -21.38
C ASP A 304 -2.48 32.38 -21.24
N TRP A 305 -2.86 31.26 -21.85
CA TRP A 305 -2.34 29.92 -21.58
C TRP A 305 -1.06 29.55 -22.34
N THR A 306 -0.20 28.77 -21.70
CA THR A 306 0.55 27.68 -22.36
C THR A 306 0.64 26.45 -21.46
N LYS A 307 -0.06 25.38 -21.88
CA LYS A 307 0.16 23.95 -21.59
C LYS A 307 -0.16 23.44 -20.17
N ILE A 308 -1.32 22.81 -20.02
CA ILE A 308 -1.52 21.76 -19.02
C ILE A 308 -0.83 20.51 -19.56
N THR A 309 0.28 20.11 -18.96
CA THR A 309 0.87 18.78 -19.21
C THR A 309 0.04 17.76 -18.43
N VAL A 310 -0.76 16.99 -19.14
CA VAL A 310 -1.35 15.76 -18.60
C VAL A 310 -0.21 14.76 -18.49
N PHE A 311 0.29 14.53 -17.27
CA PHE A 311 1.06 13.33 -17.00
C PHE A 311 0.05 12.18 -16.99
N ASN A 312 -0.10 11.50 -18.12
CA ASN A 312 -0.30 10.07 -18.02
C ASN A 312 1.00 9.55 -17.37
N PRO A 313 0.97 8.89 -16.21
CA PRO A 313 1.86 7.77 -16.04
C PRO A 313 1.37 6.72 -17.04
N THR A 314 1.69 6.90 -18.32
CA THR A 314 2.44 5.83 -18.93
C THR A 314 3.74 5.79 -18.14
N THR A 315 3.67 5.15 -16.98
CA THR A 315 4.67 4.15 -16.70
C THR A 315 4.66 3.32 -17.98
N VAL A 316 5.66 3.52 -18.83
CA VAL A 316 6.05 2.43 -19.70
C VAL A 316 6.62 1.43 -18.70
N GLN A 317 5.73 0.75 -18.01
CA GLN A 317 5.98 -0.52 -17.37
C GLN A 317 6.56 -1.40 -18.49
N LEU A 318 7.41 -2.38 -18.14
CA LEU A 318 7.50 -3.56 -18.99
C LEU A 318 6.08 -3.92 -19.45
N PRO A 319 5.85 -4.22 -20.74
CA PRO A 319 4.52 -4.60 -21.20
C PRO A 319 3.95 -5.59 -20.17
N PRO A 320 2.73 -5.33 -19.65
CA PRO A 320 2.20 -6.12 -18.56
C PRO A 320 2.33 -7.59 -18.91
N VAL A 321 2.84 -8.39 -17.96
CA VAL A 321 3.02 -9.82 -18.17
C VAL A 321 1.71 -10.41 -18.65
N ASP A 322 1.78 -11.25 -19.68
CA ASP A 322 0.62 -11.94 -20.21
C ASP A 322 -0.01 -12.80 -19.11
N ALA A 323 -1.17 -12.38 -18.61
CA ALA A 323 -1.89 -13.07 -17.54
C ALA A 323 -2.67 -14.29 -18.04
N THR A 324 -2.71 -14.57 -19.35
CA THR A 324 -3.55 -15.63 -19.93
C THR A 324 -2.93 -17.01 -19.92
N THR A 325 -1.62 -17.12 -19.61
CA THR A 325 -0.91 -18.39 -19.61
C THR A 325 0.24 -18.45 -18.61
N LEU A 326 0.47 -19.64 -18.05
CA LEU A 326 1.69 -19.99 -17.30
C LEU A 326 2.94 -20.08 -18.20
N ASN A 327 2.79 -20.27 -19.51
CA ASN A 327 3.92 -20.44 -20.43
C ASN A 327 4.79 -19.17 -20.53
N GLY A 328 6.10 -19.38 -20.69
CA GLY A 328 7.13 -18.35 -20.84
C GLY A 328 7.56 -17.67 -19.54
N LYS A 329 7.15 -18.19 -18.37
CA LYS A 329 7.25 -17.47 -17.10
C LYS A 329 8.25 -18.04 -16.12
N VAL A 330 8.93 -17.13 -15.42
CA VAL A 330 9.61 -17.37 -14.16
C VAL A 330 8.71 -16.85 -13.05
N LEU A 331 8.15 -17.77 -12.27
CA LEU A 331 7.32 -17.47 -11.11
C LEU A 331 8.08 -17.85 -9.83
N CYS A 332 7.73 -17.26 -8.71
CA CYS A 332 8.26 -17.63 -7.40
C CYS A 332 7.14 -17.92 -6.40
N GLY A 333 7.47 -18.58 -5.30
CA GLY A 333 6.61 -18.57 -4.11
C GLY A 333 6.80 -17.29 -3.32
N TYR A 334 5.69 -16.77 -2.77
CA TYR A 334 5.67 -15.56 -1.96
C TYR A 334 4.85 -15.79 -0.69
N GLN A 335 5.49 -15.69 0.47
CA GLN A 335 4.90 -16.06 1.76
C GLN A 335 4.17 -14.89 2.40
N ALA A 336 4.83 -13.74 2.52
CA ALA A 336 4.39 -12.58 3.29
C ALA A 336 3.97 -12.86 4.75
N TRP A 337 4.40 -13.97 5.33
CA TRP A 337 3.96 -14.45 6.66
C TRP A 337 4.62 -13.75 7.86
N PHE A 338 5.60 -12.89 7.61
CA PHE A 338 6.37 -12.20 8.63
C PHE A 338 5.57 -11.05 9.26
N THR A 339 5.26 -11.11 10.55
CA THR A 339 4.54 -10.03 11.26
C THR A 339 5.44 -9.30 12.24
N ALA A 340 5.21 -8.01 12.47
CA ALA A 340 5.88 -7.26 13.53
C ALA A 340 4.87 -6.80 14.59
N ALA A 341 5.26 -6.75 15.86
CA ALA A 341 4.37 -6.23 16.89
C ALA A 341 4.00 -4.76 16.59
N GLY A 342 2.71 -4.45 16.53
CA GLY A 342 2.19 -3.12 16.19
C GLY A 342 2.03 -2.86 14.69
N ASP A 343 2.19 -3.87 13.83
CA ASP A 343 2.07 -3.70 12.39
C ASP A 343 0.62 -3.50 11.89
N TYR A 344 -0.37 -4.22 12.39
CA TYR A 344 -1.76 -3.96 12.05
C TYR A 344 -2.70 -4.34 13.19
N GLY A 345 -3.78 -3.57 13.34
CA GLY A 345 -4.80 -3.78 14.36
C GLY A 345 -4.20 -3.90 15.77
N SER A 346 -4.58 -4.95 16.48
CA SER A 346 -4.07 -5.27 17.82
C SER A 346 -2.96 -6.33 17.81
N ASN A 347 -2.23 -6.51 16.69
CA ASN A 347 -1.17 -7.51 16.63
C ASN A 347 -0.02 -7.13 17.58
N THR A 348 0.34 -8.05 18.48
CA THR A 348 1.44 -7.89 19.45
C THR A 348 2.57 -8.89 19.23
N ARG A 349 2.53 -9.66 18.14
CA ARG A 349 3.39 -10.82 17.92
C ARG A 349 4.33 -10.66 16.74
N TRP A 350 5.50 -11.26 16.87
CA TRP A 350 6.53 -11.37 15.84
C TRP A 350 6.54 -12.78 15.25
N ILE A 351 5.65 -13.05 14.31
CA ILE A 351 5.50 -14.37 13.71
C ILE A 351 6.60 -14.56 12.64
N HIS A 352 7.16 -15.78 12.55
CA HIS A 352 8.28 -16.20 11.67
C HIS A 352 9.64 -15.53 11.90
N TRP A 353 9.72 -14.36 12.56
CA TRP A 353 11.01 -13.72 12.87
C TRP A 353 11.76 -14.36 14.05
N ALA A 354 11.02 -14.83 15.05
CA ALA A 354 11.57 -15.39 16.28
C ALA A 354 10.67 -16.47 16.89
N ARG A 355 11.28 -17.33 17.70
CA ARG A 355 10.59 -18.41 18.42
C ARG A 355 9.49 -17.86 19.33
N ASN A 356 8.42 -18.64 19.46
CA ASN A 356 7.27 -18.33 20.33
C ASN A 356 6.58 -17.00 20.02
N HIS A 357 6.78 -16.48 18.80
CA HIS A 357 6.29 -15.17 18.37
C HIS A 357 6.76 -13.99 19.22
N ALA A 358 7.89 -14.16 19.90
CA ALA A 358 8.43 -13.19 20.86
C ALA A 358 9.23 -12.08 20.16
N MET A 359 9.53 -11.01 20.90
CA MET A 359 10.44 -9.96 20.42
C MET A 359 11.76 -10.57 19.90
N PRO A 360 12.20 -10.25 18.67
CA PRO A 360 13.43 -10.78 18.11
C PRO A 360 14.67 -10.37 18.89
N ALA A 361 15.49 -11.37 19.18
CA ALA A 361 16.76 -11.30 19.87
C ALA A 361 17.71 -12.36 19.30
N GLY A 362 19.02 -12.15 19.40
CA GLY A 362 20.01 -13.08 18.82
C GLY A 362 19.92 -14.54 19.32
N THR A 363 19.27 -14.77 20.46
CA THR A 363 19.10 -16.11 21.07
C THR A 363 17.82 -16.82 20.65
N ASN A 364 16.87 -16.14 20.01
CA ASN A 364 15.57 -16.71 19.67
C ASN A 364 15.21 -16.59 18.18
N LEU A 365 16.16 -16.17 17.33
CA LEU A 365 15.97 -16.07 15.89
C LEU A 365 15.48 -17.40 15.30
N THR A 366 14.58 -17.28 14.33
CA THR A 366 14.17 -18.36 13.41
C THR A 366 14.64 -18.10 11.98
N ILE A 367 15.04 -16.87 11.66
CA ILE A 367 15.53 -16.49 10.33
C ILE A 367 17.02 -16.72 10.14
N GLU A 368 17.46 -17.12 8.95
CA GLU A 368 18.87 -17.28 8.60
C GLU A 368 19.45 -16.01 7.98
N MET A 369 18.69 -15.34 7.13
CA MET A 369 19.16 -14.23 6.31
C MET A 369 18.57 -12.91 6.80
N TYR A 370 19.41 -11.89 6.94
CA TYR A 370 18.95 -10.55 7.27
C TYR A 370 18.51 -9.82 5.98
N PRO A 371 17.29 -9.28 5.89
CA PRO A 371 16.85 -8.52 4.72
C PRO A 371 17.69 -7.26 4.54
N ASP A 372 17.92 -6.85 3.29
CA ASP A 372 18.47 -5.54 2.99
C ASP A 372 17.36 -4.49 3.11
N LEU A 373 17.45 -3.67 4.15
CA LEU A 373 16.44 -2.67 4.50
C LEU A 373 16.75 -1.27 3.97
N SER A 374 17.78 -1.11 3.12
CA SER A 374 18.22 0.20 2.62
C SER A 374 17.19 0.97 1.80
N GLU A 375 16.22 0.27 1.18
CA GLU A 375 15.12 0.85 0.40
C GLU A 375 13.80 1.00 1.18
N TYR A 376 13.78 0.69 2.47
CA TYR A 376 12.58 0.74 3.31
C TYR A 376 12.44 2.09 3.99
N ALA A 377 11.23 2.64 3.98
CA ALA A 377 10.90 3.85 4.71
C ALA A 377 10.63 3.55 6.19
N ASP A 378 10.77 4.56 7.05
CA ASP A 378 10.62 4.43 8.50
C ASP A 378 9.27 3.85 8.93
N ASP A 379 8.19 4.08 8.17
CA ASP A 379 6.84 3.57 8.48
C ASP A 379 6.64 2.07 8.18
N GLU A 380 7.65 1.42 7.61
CA GLU A 380 7.67 -0.02 7.32
C GLU A 380 8.52 -0.81 8.31
N LEU A 381 9.33 -0.11 9.10
CA LEU A 381 10.39 -0.67 9.93
C LEU A 381 10.01 -0.70 11.40
N PHE A 382 10.33 -1.81 12.05
CA PHE A 382 10.03 -2.07 13.45
C PHE A 382 11.31 -2.43 14.19
N ALA A 383 11.57 -1.72 15.29
CA ALA A 383 12.76 -1.92 16.09
C ALA A 383 12.71 -3.27 16.84
N THR A 384 13.85 -3.96 16.86
CA THR A 384 14.07 -5.17 17.65
C THR A 384 14.93 -4.86 18.88
N THR A 385 15.22 -5.88 19.69
CA THR A 385 16.18 -5.74 20.81
C THR A 385 17.63 -5.96 20.40
N MET A 386 17.87 -6.42 19.17
CA MET A 386 19.21 -6.55 18.61
C MET A 386 19.74 -5.18 18.20
N THR A 387 21.06 -5.08 18.04
CA THR A 387 21.73 -3.87 17.57
C THR A 387 22.46 -4.14 16.26
N LYS A 388 22.70 -3.09 15.49
CA LYS A 388 23.61 -3.07 14.34
C LYS A 388 24.42 -1.79 14.42
N GLY A 389 25.72 -1.90 14.71
CA GLY A 389 26.58 -0.72 14.87
C GLY A 389 26.11 0.22 15.99
N GLY A 390 25.56 -0.33 17.07
CA GLY A 390 25.08 0.41 18.24
C GLY A 390 23.70 1.05 18.12
N GLN A 391 23.04 0.96 16.96
CA GLN A 391 21.64 1.35 16.78
C GLN A 391 20.72 0.12 16.83
N PRO A 392 19.43 0.26 17.20
CA PRO A 392 18.49 -0.85 17.11
C PRO A 392 18.45 -1.44 15.70
N ALA A 393 18.57 -2.76 15.60
CA ALA A 393 18.35 -3.47 14.35
C ALA A 393 16.85 -3.48 14.03
N MET A 394 16.53 -3.18 12.77
CA MET A 394 15.15 -3.10 12.30
C MET A 394 14.75 -4.38 11.57
N LEU A 395 13.45 -4.65 11.51
CA LEU A 395 12.83 -5.66 10.63
C LEU A 395 11.54 -5.07 10.04
N TYR A 396 11.06 -5.62 8.93
CA TYR A 396 9.82 -5.16 8.28
C TYR A 396 8.61 -6.03 8.67
N SER A 397 7.40 -5.56 8.37
CA SER A 397 6.18 -6.39 8.37
C SER A 397 5.74 -6.74 6.94
N GLY A 398 5.45 -8.01 6.70
CA GLY A 398 5.02 -8.58 5.42
C GLY A 398 3.60 -8.18 4.97
N THR A 399 2.87 -7.38 5.76
CA THR A 399 1.54 -6.86 5.38
C THR A 399 1.52 -5.35 5.16
N ARG A 400 2.63 -4.64 5.42
CA ARG A 400 2.71 -3.21 5.08
C ARG A 400 2.59 -3.03 3.56
N TYR A 401 1.70 -2.15 3.13
CA TYR A 401 1.46 -1.93 1.69
C TYR A 401 2.74 -1.58 0.94
N LYS A 402 3.53 -0.62 1.46
CA LYS A 402 4.81 -0.21 0.85
C LYS A 402 5.80 -1.38 0.74
N THR A 403 5.87 -2.27 1.74
CA THR A 403 6.73 -3.46 1.72
C THR A 403 6.34 -4.38 0.57
N VAL A 404 5.06 -4.76 0.51
CA VAL A 404 4.55 -5.68 -0.51
C VAL A 404 4.66 -5.06 -1.90
N ARG A 405 4.31 -3.77 -2.03
CA ARG A 405 4.46 -2.99 -3.27
C ARG A 405 5.90 -3.01 -3.77
N ARG A 406 6.89 -2.78 -2.89
CA ARG A 406 8.33 -2.84 -3.23
C ARG A 406 8.76 -4.22 -3.71
N HIS A 407 8.28 -5.28 -3.08
CA HIS A 407 8.57 -6.64 -3.53
C HIS A 407 8.08 -6.89 -4.96
N VAL A 408 6.88 -6.41 -5.30
CA VAL A 408 6.36 -6.51 -6.68
C VAL A 408 7.11 -5.58 -7.65
N ARG A 409 7.53 -4.37 -7.20
CA ARG A 409 8.43 -3.51 -7.97
C ARG A 409 9.72 -4.24 -8.33
N TRP A 410 10.38 -4.89 -7.35
CA TRP A 410 11.57 -5.69 -7.63
C TRP A 410 11.27 -6.82 -8.61
N MET A 411 10.11 -7.48 -8.55
CA MET A 411 9.76 -8.46 -9.57
C MET A 411 9.71 -7.86 -10.97
N GLN A 412 9.17 -6.65 -11.13
CA GLN A 412 9.18 -5.93 -12.40
C GLN A 412 10.61 -5.56 -12.85
N GLU A 413 11.39 -4.90 -11.97
CA GLU A 413 12.77 -4.46 -12.26
C GLU A 413 13.65 -5.63 -12.72
N TYR A 414 13.52 -6.79 -12.08
CA TYR A 414 14.34 -7.97 -12.37
C TYR A 414 13.64 -8.97 -13.29
N GLY A 415 12.57 -8.56 -13.99
CA GLY A 415 11.91 -9.39 -15.01
C GLY A 415 11.35 -10.72 -14.50
N ILE A 416 11.02 -10.80 -13.21
CA ILE A 416 10.26 -11.89 -12.61
C ILE A 416 8.79 -11.67 -12.96
N ASP A 417 8.14 -12.69 -13.51
CA ASP A 417 6.82 -12.51 -14.13
C ASP A 417 5.71 -12.32 -13.09
N GLY A 418 5.88 -12.89 -11.90
CA GLY A 418 4.88 -12.89 -10.85
C GLY A 418 5.15 -13.92 -9.77
N ALA A 419 4.16 -14.17 -8.91
CA ALA A 419 4.29 -15.13 -7.83
C ALA A 419 3.02 -15.93 -7.54
N PHE A 420 3.22 -17.11 -6.96
CA PHE A 420 2.18 -17.79 -6.19
C PHE A 420 2.21 -17.25 -4.75
N VAL A 421 1.12 -16.59 -4.35
CA VAL A 421 0.95 -16.08 -2.99
C VAL A 421 0.43 -17.22 -2.12
N GLN A 422 1.20 -17.58 -1.10
CA GLN A 422 0.91 -18.77 -0.29
C GLN A 422 -0.28 -18.53 0.63
N ARG A 423 -1.18 -19.51 0.68
CA ARG A 423 -2.31 -19.57 1.60
C ARG A 423 -2.26 -20.85 2.41
N PHE A 424 -1.68 -20.74 3.60
CA PHE A 424 -1.55 -21.84 4.53
C PHE A 424 -2.89 -22.30 5.07
N VAL A 425 -3.25 -23.55 4.76
CA VAL A 425 -4.53 -24.12 5.20
C VAL A 425 -4.57 -24.23 6.72
N VAL A 426 -3.44 -24.52 7.38
CA VAL A 426 -3.33 -24.50 8.85
C VAL A 426 -3.66 -23.13 9.45
N THR A 427 -3.21 -22.04 8.81
CA THR A 427 -3.57 -20.68 9.22
C THR A 427 -5.05 -20.39 9.01
N GLN A 428 -5.61 -20.79 7.87
CA GLN A 428 -7.04 -20.57 7.57
C GLN A 428 -7.96 -21.40 8.47
N ALA A 429 -7.50 -22.58 8.91
CA ALA A 429 -8.22 -23.45 9.86
C ALA A 429 -8.13 -22.95 11.31
N GLY A 430 -7.06 -22.24 11.68
CA GLY A 430 -6.79 -21.80 13.05
C GLY A 430 -7.78 -20.76 13.61
N ALA A 431 -7.75 -20.50 14.92
CA ALA A 431 -8.63 -19.51 15.57
C ALA A 431 -8.09 -18.05 15.51
N ASP A 432 -6.88 -17.87 14.99
CA ASP A 432 -6.16 -16.60 15.00
C ASP A 432 -6.62 -15.65 13.89
N THR A 433 -7.72 -14.95 14.14
CA THR A 433 -8.30 -14.00 13.18
C THR A 433 -7.36 -12.87 12.80
N SER A 434 -6.49 -12.41 13.72
CA SER A 434 -5.51 -11.37 13.41
C SER A 434 -4.57 -11.83 12.30
N TYR A 435 -3.99 -13.02 12.46
CA TYR A 435 -3.05 -13.55 11.48
C TYR A 435 -3.71 -13.94 10.14
N LYS A 436 -4.97 -14.38 10.16
CA LYS A 436 -5.75 -14.54 8.91
C LYS A 436 -5.90 -13.22 8.17
N ASN A 437 -6.22 -12.13 8.89
CA ASN A 437 -6.34 -10.80 8.32
C ASN A 437 -5.00 -10.29 7.78
N HIS A 438 -3.88 -10.56 8.46
CA HIS A 438 -2.53 -10.30 7.92
C HIS A 438 -2.34 -10.89 6.54
N MET A 439 -2.58 -12.20 6.42
CA MET A 439 -2.36 -12.95 5.18
C MET A 439 -3.34 -12.50 4.08
N LEU A 440 -4.58 -12.15 4.43
CA LEU A 440 -5.54 -11.62 3.45
C LEU A 440 -5.15 -10.21 2.98
N ASN A 441 -4.72 -9.33 3.89
CA ASN A 441 -4.23 -8.00 3.54
C ASN A 441 -2.95 -8.06 2.71
N ALA A 442 -2.03 -8.97 3.02
CA ALA A 442 -0.84 -9.20 2.22
C ALA A 442 -1.20 -9.62 0.78
N LEU A 443 -2.18 -10.52 0.60
CA LEU A 443 -2.67 -10.90 -0.73
C LEU A 443 -3.30 -9.71 -1.48
N LYS A 444 -4.13 -8.90 -0.81
CA LYS A 444 -4.73 -7.69 -1.42
C LYS A 444 -3.64 -6.68 -1.84
N ASN A 445 -2.66 -6.45 -0.97
CA ASN A 445 -1.54 -5.57 -1.29
C ASN A 445 -0.71 -6.12 -2.46
N PHE A 446 -0.53 -7.44 -2.53
CA PHE A 446 0.18 -8.09 -3.64
C PHE A 446 -0.59 -7.98 -4.95
N GLN A 447 -1.92 -8.14 -4.92
CA GLN A 447 -2.80 -7.86 -6.06
C GLN A 447 -2.61 -6.42 -6.55
N THR A 448 -2.73 -5.43 -5.66
CA THR A 448 -2.57 -4.02 -6.01
C THR A 448 -1.18 -3.75 -6.61
N GLY A 449 -0.13 -4.33 -6.02
CA GLY A 449 1.22 -4.24 -6.56
C GLY A 449 1.33 -4.86 -7.95
N CYS A 450 0.68 -6.00 -8.21
CA CYS A 450 0.68 -6.63 -9.53
C CYS A 450 -0.06 -5.78 -10.58
N GLU A 451 -1.17 -5.16 -10.20
CA GLU A 451 -1.94 -4.22 -11.05
C GLU A 451 -1.14 -2.96 -11.38
N GLU A 452 -0.37 -2.46 -10.41
CA GLU A 452 0.53 -1.31 -10.59
C GLU A 452 1.75 -1.65 -11.45
N TYR A 453 2.40 -2.78 -11.19
CA TYR A 453 3.68 -3.16 -11.79
C TYR A 453 3.57 -4.15 -12.97
N GLY A 454 2.34 -4.39 -13.45
CA GLY A 454 2.08 -5.29 -14.57
C GLY A 454 2.60 -6.71 -14.35
N ARG A 455 2.69 -7.18 -13.10
CA ARG A 455 3.07 -8.57 -12.75
C ARG A 455 1.81 -9.44 -12.64
N VAL A 456 1.98 -10.75 -12.56
CA VAL A 456 0.86 -11.70 -12.36
C VAL A 456 0.90 -12.35 -10.99
N PHE A 457 -0.25 -12.83 -10.51
CA PHE A 457 -0.30 -13.59 -9.27
C PHE A 457 -1.34 -14.71 -9.34
N ALA A 458 -1.10 -15.78 -8.58
CA ALA A 458 -2.07 -16.83 -8.30
C ALA A 458 -2.02 -17.18 -6.81
N VAL A 459 -3.08 -17.77 -6.29
CA VAL A 459 -3.09 -18.32 -4.92
C VAL A 459 -2.64 -19.77 -4.94
N MET A 460 -1.74 -20.14 -4.03
CA MET A 460 -1.36 -21.52 -3.78
C MET A 460 -1.75 -21.93 -2.36
N TYR A 461 -2.61 -22.93 -2.22
CA TYR A 461 -2.94 -23.51 -0.93
C TYR A 461 -1.85 -24.46 -0.48
N ASP A 462 -1.33 -24.22 0.72
CA ASP A 462 -0.32 -25.06 1.35
C ASP A 462 -0.98 -25.96 2.39
N VAL A 463 -0.95 -27.28 2.16
CA VAL A 463 -1.55 -28.27 3.08
C VAL A 463 -0.56 -28.81 4.12
N SER A 464 0.62 -28.22 4.26
CA SER A 464 1.56 -28.55 5.34
C SER A 464 0.87 -28.53 6.70
N ALA A 465 1.24 -29.49 7.55
CA ALA A 465 0.71 -29.67 8.90
C ALA A 465 -0.81 -29.95 8.97
N MET A 466 -1.47 -30.28 7.85
CA MET A 466 -2.86 -30.68 7.84
C MET A 466 -2.98 -32.20 7.86
N ALA A 467 -3.49 -32.77 8.96
CA ALA A 467 -3.80 -34.19 9.01
C ALA A 467 -4.91 -34.57 8.02
N ALA A 468 -4.86 -35.78 7.44
CA ALA A 468 -5.87 -36.25 6.49
C ALA A 468 -7.31 -36.24 7.06
N THR A 469 -7.47 -36.39 8.38
CA THR A 469 -8.74 -36.37 9.10
C THR A 469 -9.25 -34.96 9.44
N SER A 470 -8.47 -33.91 9.16
CA SER A 470 -8.83 -32.53 9.46
C SER A 470 -9.82 -31.95 8.44
N SER A 471 -10.33 -30.75 8.72
CA SER A 471 -11.23 -30.01 7.83
C SER A 471 -10.52 -29.30 6.66
N TRP A 472 -9.32 -29.76 6.26
CA TRP A 472 -8.49 -29.10 5.24
C TRP A 472 -9.27 -28.80 3.96
N TRP A 473 -10.12 -29.73 3.52
CA TRP A 473 -10.86 -29.56 2.26
C TRP A 473 -11.90 -28.45 2.33
N SER A 474 -12.72 -28.41 3.39
CA SER A 474 -13.72 -27.36 3.55
C SER A 474 -13.09 -25.99 3.77
N VAL A 475 -11.91 -25.94 4.41
CA VAL A 475 -11.13 -24.71 4.56
C VAL A 475 -10.69 -24.18 3.20
N ILE A 476 -10.13 -25.02 2.34
CA ILE A 476 -9.74 -24.64 0.96
C ILE A 476 -10.94 -24.17 0.16
N THR A 477 -12.03 -24.94 0.12
CA THR A 477 -13.18 -24.60 -0.74
C THR A 477 -13.87 -23.32 -0.28
N ASN A 478 -14.01 -23.11 1.04
CA ASN A 478 -14.64 -21.90 1.57
C ASN A 478 -13.79 -20.65 1.28
N ASP A 479 -12.47 -20.74 1.48
CA ASP A 479 -11.56 -19.63 1.19
C ASP A 479 -11.54 -19.33 -0.31
N TRP A 480 -11.46 -20.36 -1.17
CA TRP A 480 -11.48 -20.18 -2.62
C TRP A 480 -12.76 -19.49 -3.10
N THR A 481 -13.94 -19.94 -2.63
CA THR A 481 -15.20 -19.29 -2.99
C THR A 481 -15.23 -17.84 -2.52
N MET A 482 -14.71 -17.53 -1.32
CA MET A 482 -14.61 -16.18 -0.81
C MET A 482 -13.68 -15.30 -1.66
N LEU A 483 -12.52 -15.82 -2.07
CA LEU A 483 -11.57 -15.09 -2.91
C LEU A 483 -12.14 -14.82 -4.32
N VAL A 484 -12.88 -15.77 -4.89
CA VAL A 484 -13.59 -15.57 -6.15
C VAL A 484 -14.69 -14.53 -6.01
N ASP A 485 -15.55 -14.66 -4.99
CA ASP A 485 -16.71 -13.79 -4.80
C ASP A 485 -16.31 -12.36 -4.38
N SER A 486 -15.15 -12.19 -3.74
CA SER A 486 -14.60 -10.87 -3.38
C SER A 486 -14.01 -10.10 -4.57
N GLY A 487 -13.81 -10.75 -5.72
CA GLY A 487 -13.22 -10.15 -6.92
C GLY A 487 -11.70 -10.24 -7.02
N ILE A 488 -11.00 -10.81 -6.03
CA ILE A 488 -9.52 -10.98 -6.08
C ILE A 488 -9.12 -11.84 -7.29
N VAL A 489 -9.82 -12.96 -7.49
CA VAL A 489 -9.60 -13.87 -8.65
C VAL A 489 -10.08 -13.23 -9.97
N GLY A 490 -10.90 -12.18 -9.89
CA GLY A 490 -11.40 -11.41 -11.02
C GLY A 490 -10.42 -10.36 -11.57
N SER A 491 -9.30 -10.11 -10.88
CA SER A 491 -8.28 -9.15 -11.34
C SER A 491 -7.75 -9.52 -12.74
N ASP A 492 -7.52 -8.51 -13.58
CA ASP A 492 -6.87 -8.69 -14.88
C ASP A 492 -5.41 -9.14 -14.77
N ARG A 493 -4.83 -9.10 -13.56
CA ARG A 493 -3.51 -9.62 -13.25
C ARG A 493 -3.52 -10.99 -12.56
N TYR A 494 -4.71 -11.53 -12.26
CA TYR A 494 -4.80 -12.90 -11.75
C TYR A 494 -4.43 -13.88 -12.86
N LEU A 495 -3.48 -14.76 -12.59
CA LEU A 495 -2.92 -15.66 -13.58
C LEU A 495 -3.98 -16.68 -14.03
N LYS A 496 -4.11 -16.80 -15.34
CA LYS A 496 -4.96 -17.76 -16.02
C LYS A 496 -4.07 -18.71 -16.82
N HIS A 497 -4.60 -19.89 -17.09
CA HIS A 497 -4.02 -20.81 -18.05
C HIS A 497 -5.15 -21.68 -18.60
N ASN A 498 -5.14 -21.95 -19.91
CA ASN A 498 -6.22 -22.67 -20.60
C ASN A 498 -7.62 -22.06 -20.37
N GLY A 499 -7.69 -20.72 -20.29
CA GLY A 499 -8.94 -19.97 -20.16
C GLY A 499 -9.57 -19.94 -18.76
N LYS A 500 -8.92 -20.53 -17.74
CA LYS A 500 -9.39 -20.53 -16.35
C LYS A 500 -8.37 -19.88 -15.41
N PRO A 501 -8.80 -19.30 -14.28
CA PRO A 501 -7.87 -18.86 -13.22
C PRO A 501 -7.04 -20.03 -12.71
N VAL A 502 -5.79 -19.79 -12.33
CA VAL A 502 -4.89 -20.80 -11.76
C VAL A 502 -5.07 -20.86 -10.25
N VAL A 503 -5.23 -22.07 -9.69
CA VAL A 503 -5.14 -22.34 -8.26
C VAL A 503 -4.01 -23.34 -8.01
N GLY A 504 -3.12 -23.02 -7.08
CA GLY A 504 -2.07 -23.92 -6.61
C GLY A 504 -2.54 -24.79 -5.46
N ILE A 505 -2.11 -26.05 -5.44
CA ILE A 505 -2.21 -26.95 -4.28
C ILE A 505 -0.81 -27.52 -4.06
N TRP A 506 -0.16 -27.10 -2.97
CA TRP A 506 1.11 -27.63 -2.53
C TRP A 506 0.89 -28.64 -1.42
N GLY A 507 1.46 -29.84 -1.57
CA GLY A 507 1.51 -30.85 -0.52
C GLY A 507 0.86 -32.20 -0.87
N PHE A 508 0.02 -32.28 -1.90
CA PHE A 508 -0.64 -33.54 -2.26
C PHE A 508 0.37 -34.61 -2.66
N GLY A 509 0.37 -35.73 -1.93
CA GLY A 509 1.18 -36.90 -2.23
C GLY A 509 2.43 -37.05 -1.37
N PHE A 510 2.76 -36.08 -0.52
CA PHE A 510 3.85 -36.20 0.44
C PHE A 510 3.52 -37.22 1.51
N LYS A 511 4.42 -38.19 1.72
CA LYS A 511 4.26 -39.21 2.77
C LYS A 511 4.85 -38.81 4.12
N THR A 512 5.68 -37.76 4.13
CA THR A 512 6.40 -37.25 5.31
C THR A 512 5.70 -35.99 5.80
N ASP A 513 5.50 -35.89 7.12
CA ASP A 513 4.65 -34.89 7.79
C ASP A 513 3.21 -34.85 7.26
N PRO A 514 2.23 -34.36 8.06
CA PRO A 514 0.84 -34.36 7.63
C PRO A 514 0.60 -33.41 6.45
N HIS A 515 0.21 -33.98 5.31
CA HIS A 515 -0.15 -33.27 4.06
C HIS A 515 -1.45 -33.83 3.48
N GLY A 516 -2.55 -33.70 4.24
CA GLY A 516 -3.83 -34.28 3.87
C GLY A 516 -4.27 -33.87 2.46
N PRO A 517 -4.82 -34.80 1.65
CA PRO A 517 -5.23 -36.17 2.01
C PRO A 517 -4.18 -37.27 1.76
N ASP A 518 -4.31 -38.37 2.50
CA ASP A 518 -3.50 -39.59 2.30
C ASP A 518 -4.15 -40.58 1.30
N ASP A 519 -5.47 -40.48 1.12
CA ASP A 519 -6.23 -41.31 0.19
C ASP A 519 -6.21 -40.69 -1.23
N PRO A 520 -5.65 -41.40 -2.24
CA PRO A 520 -5.60 -40.89 -3.61
C PRO A 520 -6.99 -40.66 -4.23
N ALA A 521 -8.03 -41.38 -3.81
CA ALA A 521 -9.39 -41.13 -4.30
C ALA A 521 -9.92 -39.78 -3.82
N VAL A 522 -9.62 -39.40 -2.58
CA VAL A 522 -9.99 -38.09 -2.02
C VAL A 522 -9.19 -36.99 -2.70
N ALA A 523 -7.87 -37.17 -2.86
CA ALA A 523 -7.01 -36.22 -3.57
C ALA A 523 -7.52 -35.95 -5.00
N LEU A 524 -7.83 -37.03 -5.73
CA LEU A 524 -8.36 -36.96 -7.10
C LEU A 524 -9.72 -36.25 -7.15
N ALA A 525 -10.62 -36.54 -6.21
CA ALA A 525 -11.92 -35.88 -6.12
C ALA A 525 -11.77 -34.36 -5.87
N SER A 526 -10.84 -33.96 -5.01
CA SER A 526 -10.54 -32.54 -4.73
C SER A 526 -9.99 -31.80 -5.94
N ILE A 527 -9.08 -32.40 -6.71
CA ILE A 527 -8.60 -31.81 -7.97
C ILE A 527 -9.75 -31.68 -8.97
N ASN A 528 -10.53 -32.75 -9.15
CA ASN A 528 -11.64 -32.76 -10.11
C ASN A 528 -12.77 -31.78 -9.75
N TRP A 529 -12.94 -31.45 -8.46
CA TRP A 529 -13.83 -30.38 -8.03
C TRP A 529 -13.46 -29.05 -8.68
N PHE A 530 -12.21 -28.61 -8.59
CA PHE A 530 -11.77 -27.37 -9.25
C PHE A 530 -11.92 -27.42 -10.77
N LYS A 531 -11.62 -28.58 -11.39
CA LYS A 531 -11.62 -28.67 -12.86
C LYS A 531 -13.03 -28.71 -13.45
N THR A 532 -13.93 -29.47 -12.82
CA THR A 532 -15.23 -29.84 -13.39
C THR A 532 -16.39 -29.84 -12.40
N GLY A 533 -16.17 -30.26 -11.14
CA GLY A 533 -17.24 -30.46 -10.16
C GLY A 533 -17.81 -29.18 -9.54
N ALA A 534 -17.01 -28.12 -9.43
CA ALA A 534 -17.44 -26.85 -8.87
C ALA A 534 -18.41 -26.10 -9.83
N PRO A 535 -19.27 -25.22 -9.30
CA PRO A 535 -19.99 -24.23 -10.11
C PRO A 535 -19.03 -23.48 -11.05
N ALA A 536 -19.50 -23.11 -12.24
CA ALA A 536 -18.63 -22.62 -13.33
C ALA A 536 -17.69 -21.47 -12.92
N GLN A 537 -18.17 -20.53 -12.09
CA GLN A 537 -17.40 -19.39 -11.59
C GLN A 537 -16.24 -19.77 -10.65
N TYR A 538 -16.31 -20.93 -10.00
CA TYR A 538 -15.28 -21.42 -9.08
C TYR A 538 -14.32 -22.42 -9.74
N ARG A 539 -14.48 -22.70 -11.03
CA ARG A 539 -13.60 -23.65 -11.73
C ARG A 539 -12.25 -23.02 -12.03
N ALA A 540 -11.20 -23.83 -11.94
CA ALA A 540 -9.82 -23.38 -12.08
C ALA A 540 -8.97 -24.37 -12.89
N THR A 541 -7.81 -23.89 -13.32
CA THR A 541 -6.66 -24.71 -13.72
C THR A 541 -5.86 -25.03 -12.46
N VAL A 542 -5.55 -26.29 -12.21
CA VAL A 542 -4.94 -26.74 -10.95
C VAL A 542 -3.45 -26.99 -11.13
N PHE A 543 -2.63 -26.22 -10.42
CA PHE A 543 -1.17 -26.35 -10.35
C PHE A 543 -0.79 -27.14 -9.10
N GLY A 544 -0.11 -28.28 -9.25
CA GLY A 544 0.24 -29.17 -8.15
C GLY A 544 1.70 -29.03 -7.71
N GLY A 545 1.95 -28.54 -6.49
CA GLY A 545 3.22 -28.68 -5.81
C GLY A 545 3.33 -30.09 -5.21
N VAL A 546 4.09 -30.97 -5.86
CA VAL A 546 4.09 -32.43 -5.59
C VAL A 546 5.45 -32.91 -5.07
N PRO A 547 5.55 -34.13 -4.51
CA PRO A 547 6.83 -34.71 -4.10
C PRO A 547 7.87 -34.79 -5.21
N GLY A 548 9.15 -34.71 -4.85
CA GLY A 548 10.25 -34.73 -5.81
C GLY A 548 10.31 -36.01 -6.65
N GLN A 549 9.86 -37.14 -6.11
CA GLN A 549 9.79 -38.42 -6.83
C GLN A 549 8.35 -38.90 -7.12
N TRP A 550 7.43 -37.96 -7.36
CA TRP A 550 6.02 -38.22 -7.68
C TRP A 550 5.79 -39.30 -8.77
N ARG A 551 6.51 -39.23 -9.90
CA ARG A 551 6.29 -40.13 -11.05
C ARG A 551 6.57 -41.59 -10.70
N THR A 552 7.67 -41.83 -9.98
CA THR A 552 8.09 -43.17 -9.55
C THR A 552 7.34 -43.65 -8.31
N ARG A 553 6.64 -42.75 -7.59
CA ARG A 553 5.91 -43.04 -6.36
C ARG A 553 6.82 -43.68 -5.30
N ASP A 554 8.03 -43.14 -5.18
CA ASP A 554 9.03 -43.55 -4.20
C ASP A 554 9.59 -42.31 -3.47
N GLY A 555 10.65 -42.48 -2.69
CA GLY A 555 11.29 -41.34 -2.00
C GLY A 555 10.32 -40.61 -1.07
N ASP A 556 10.02 -39.34 -1.31
CA ASP A 556 9.07 -38.54 -0.52
C ASP A 556 7.60 -38.65 -0.95
N SER A 557 7.31 -39.41 -2.02
CA SER A 557 5.96 -39.66 -2.53
C SER A 557 5.30 -40.90 -1.90
N PHE A 558 3.98 -40.86 -1.74
CA PHE A 558 3.19 -42.06 -1.45
C PHE A 558 3.34 -43.13 -2.54
N THR A 559 3.38 -44.40 -2.12
CA THR A 559 3.68 -45.54 -3.00
C THR A 559 2.45 -46.17 -3.65
N ALA A 560 1.23 -45.87 -3.15
CA ALA A 560 0.01 -46.47 -3.64
C ALA A 560 -0.25 -46.11 -5.12
N SER A 561 -0.62 -47.10 -5.94
CA SER A 561 -0.73 -46.95 -7.40
C SER A 561 -1.72 -45.87 -7.85
N GLY A 562 -2.77 -45.62 -7.05
CA GLY A 562 -3.78 -44.59 -7.29
C GLY A 562 -3.21 -43.16 -7.39
N TRP A 563 -2.05 -42.88 -6.79
CA TRP A 563 -1.42 -41.56 -6.84
C TRP A 563 -0.98 -41.14 -8.25
N THR A 564 -0.72 -42.08 -9.15
CA THR A 564 -0.47 -41.76 -10.58
C THR A 564 -1.63 -40.97 -11.17
N GLY A 565 -2.86 -41.43 -10.90
CA GLY A 565 -4.07 -40.76 -11.39
C GLY A 565 -4.28 -39.39 -10.74
N VAL A 566 -3.84 -39.21 -9.49
CA VAL A 566 -3.85 -37.90 -8.82
C VAL A 566 -2.88 -36.94 -9.49
N TYR A 567 -1.62 -37.37 -9.70
CA TYR A 567 -0.61 -36.53 -10.32
C TYR A 567 -0.98 -36.14 -11.76
N HIS A 568 -1.55 -37.08 -12.52
CA HIS A 568 -2.05 -36.82 -13.88
C HIS A 568 -3.37 -36.03 -13.94
N ALA A 569 -4.05 -35.82 -12.80
CA ALA A 569 -5.25 -35.00 -12.76
C ALA A 569 -4.95 -33.50 -12.67
N PHE A 570 -3.76 -33.10 -12.20
CA PHE A 570 -3.31 -31.70 -12.25
C PHE A 570 -3.20 -31.21 -13.69
N ASP A 571 -3.35 -29.91 -13.90
CA ASP A 571 -3.09 -29.31 -15.22
C ASP A 571 -1.61 -28.99 -15.41
N VAL A 572 -0.90 -28.72 -14.31
CA VAL A 572 0.56 -28.54 -14.26
C VAL A 572 1.08 -29.18 -12.98
N VAL A 573 2.15 -29.98 -13.06
CA VAL A 573 2.86 -30.50 -11.88
C VAL A 573 4.19 -29.77 -11.69
N SER A 574 4.51 -29.51 -10.43
CA SER A 574 5.72 -28.82 -9.99
C SER A 574 6.39 -29.59 -8.85
N PRO A 575 7.32 -30.50 -9.16
CA PRO A 575 7.96 -31.32 -8.14
C PRO A 575 8.86 -30.48 -7.24
N TRP A 576 8.65 -30.57 -5.93
CA TRP A 576 9.44 -29.86 -4.93
C TRP A 576 10.81 -30.52 -4.78
N THR A 577 11.87 -29.77 -5.11
CA THR A 577 13.24 -30.30 -5.15
C THR A 577 14.16 -29.75 -4.05
N VAL A 578 13.75 -28.72 -3.30
CA VAL A 578 14.56 -28.11 -2.23
C VAL A 578 15.04 -29.20 -1.26
N GLY A 579 16.34 -29.30 -1.01
CA GLY A 579 16.89 -30.33 -0.11
C GLY A 579 17.01 -31.75 -0.68
N ARG A 580 16.59 -32.02 -1.93
CA ARG A 580 16.71 -33.37 -2.55
C ARG A 580 18.10 -33.63 -3.13
N TYR A 581 18.86 -32.57 -3.34
CA TYR A 581 20.27 -32.56 -3.72
C TYR A 581 20.91 -31.27 -3.20
N ASN A 582 22.23 -31.27 -3.05
CA ASN A 582 22.98 -30.19 -2.39
C ASN A 582 24.23 -29.73 -3.17
N SER A 583 24.35 -30.13 -4.43
CA SER A 583 25.52 -29.85 -5.26
C SER A 583 25.18 -29.83 -6.75
N ASN A 584 26.08 -29.27 -7.56
CA ASN A 584 25.95 -29.24 -9.02
C ASN A 584 25.86 -30.65 -9.63
N SER A 585 26.68 -31.60 -9.14
CA SER A 585 26.62 -32.99 -9.60
C SER A 585 25.33 -33.69 -9.20
N GLY A 586 24.78 -33.37 -8.01
CA GLY A 586 23.45 -33.80 -7.60
C GLY A 586 22.36 -33.26 -8.52
N ALA A 587 22.42 -31.98 -8.88
CA ALA A 587 21.49 -31.36 -9.83
C ALA A 587 21.60 -31.98 -11.24
N ASP A 588 22.81 -32.33 -11.70
CA ASP A 588 23.03 -33.03 -12.98
C ASP A 588 22.42 -34.43 -12.96
N THR A 589 22.61 -35.17 -11.86
CA THR A 589 22.01 -36.49 -11.66
C THR A 589 20.49 -36.41 -11.60
N TRP A 590 19.96 -35.38 -10.96
CA TRP A 590 18.52 -35.14 -10.87
C TRP A 590 17.91 -34.84 -12.24
N LYS A 591 18.60 -34.06 -13.07
CA LYS A 591 18.20 -33.81 -14.46
C LYS A 591 17.97 -35.12 -15.21
N THR A 592 18.95 -36.01 -15.20
CA THR A 592 18.92 -37.24 -16.00
C THR A 592 17.97 -38.29 -15.44
N SER A 593 17.88 -38.42 -14.11
CA SER A 593 17.10 -39.47 -13.46
C SER A 593 15.65 -39.09 -13.19
N ARG A 594 15.33 -37.80 -13.10
CA ARG A 594 14.00 -37.30 -12.73
C ARG A 594 13.43 -36.35 -13.77
N ILE A 595 14.03 -35.18 -14.01
CA ILE A 595 13.44 -34.14 -14.88
C ILE A 595 13.14 -34.67 -16.29
N VAL A 596 14.11 -35.28 -16.97
CA VAL A 596 13.92 -35.80 -18.35
C VAL A 596 12.78 -36.82 -18.44
N PRO A 597 12.74 -37.90 -17.63
CA PRO A 597 11.63 -38.85 -17.69
C PRO A 597 10.29 -38.28 -17.17
N ASP A 598 10.31 -37.31 -16.25
CA ASP A 598 9.09 -36.63 -15.79
C ASP A 598 8.47 -35.76 -16.89
N ILE A 599 9.29 -35.09 -17.69
CA ILE A 599 8.82 -34.35 -18.88
C ILE A 599 8.16 -35.30 -19.89
N ALA A 600 8.76 -36.47 -20.14
CA ALA A 600 8.18 -37.45 -21.05
C ALA A 600 6.82 -37.97 -20.55
N ASP A 601 6.70 -38.21 -19.25
CA ASP A 601 5.46 -38.67 -18.62
C ASP A 601 4.36 -37.61 -18.69
N THR A 602 4.66 -36.37 -18.31
CA THR A 602 3.73 -35.23 -18.38
C THR A 602 3.28 -34.91 -19.80
N GLN A 603 4.19 -34.97 -20.78
CA GLN A 603 3.85 -34.84 -22.20
C GLN A 603 2.88 -35.95 -22.66
N SER A 604 3.08 -37.20 -22.24
CA SER A 604 2.17 -38.30 -22.56
C SER A 604 0.79 -38.13 -21.95
N ALA A 605 0.72 -37.53 -20.76
CA ALA A 605 -0.51 -37.24 -20.03
C ALA A 605 -1.19 -35.93 -20.47
N GLY A 606 -0.53 -35.11 -21.29
CA GLY A 606 -1.05 -33.82 -21.75
C GLY A 606 -1.10 -32.75 -20.65
N ILE A 607 -0.22 -32.83 -19.65
CA ILE A 607 -0.14 -31.89 -18.52
C ILE A 607 1.18 -31.09 -18.55
N GLY A 608 1.21 -29.92 -17.93
CA GLY A 608 2.42 -29.11 -17.84
C GLY A 608 3.41 -29.62 -16.78
N TYR A 609 4.69 -29.27 -16.94
CA TYR A 609 5.76 -29.60 -15.99
C TYR A 609 6.57 -28.35 -15.65
N CYS A 610 6.46 -27.87 -14.42
CA CYS A 610 7.14 -26.66 -13.93
C CYS A 610 8.23 -27.05 -12.91
N PRO A 611 9.51 -27.14 -13.29
CA PRO A 611 10.57 -27.50 -12.35
C PRO A 611 10.81 -26.39 -11.31
N VAL A 612 11.15 -26.82 -10.09
CA VAL A 612 11.56 -25.94 -8.99
C VAL A 612 13.08 -25.74 -9.00
N ILE A 613 13.52 -24.51 -8.81
CA ILE A 613 14.92 -24.14 -8.59
C ILE A 613 15.06 -23.27 -7.33
N TRP A 614 16.21 -23.30 -6.66
CA TRP A 614 16.44 -22.52 -5.43
C TRP A 614 17.91 -22.11 -5.25
N PRO A 615 18.20 -21.03 -4.50
CA PRO A 615 19.55 -20.46 -4.42
C PRO A 615 20.51 -21.21 -3.51
N GLY A 616 20.00 -21.77 -2.42
CA GLY A 616 20.74 -22.41 -1.33
C GLY A 616 19.79 -22.64 -0.15
N PHE A 617 20.30 -23.14 0.97
CA PHE A 617 19.43 -23.54 2.09
C PHE A 617 20.18 -23.64 3.42
N SER A 618 19.49 -23.32 4.52
CA SER A 618 19.98 -23.48 5.90
C SER A 618 18.80 -23.43 6.86
N TRP A 619 18.84 -24.20 7.96
CA TRP A 619 17.86 -24.16 9.06
C TRP A 619 18.55 -24.17 10.43
N TYR A 620 19.72 -23.55 10.54
CA TYR A 620 20.46 -23.48 11.79
C TYR A 620 19.66 -22.78 12.90
N ASN A 621 19.13 -21.59 12.62
CA ASN A 621 18.35 -20.79 13.56
C ASN A 621 16.97 -21.40 13.79
N LEU A 622 16.29 -21.96 12.77
CA LEU A 622 14.96 -22.54 12.91
C LEU A 622 14.99 -23.90 13.63
N ASN A 623 15.80 -24.84 13.14
CA ASN A 623 15.78 -26.27 13.52
C ASN A 623 17.10 -26.82 14.07
N ALA A 624 18.07 -25.95 14.40
CA ALA A 624 19.41 -26.37 14.84
C ALA A 624 20.14 -27.27 13.82
N GLY A 625 19.83 -27.13 12.52
CA GLY A 625 20.52 -27.80 11.43
C GLY A 625 21.94 -27.26 11.21
N PRO A 626 22.71 -27.80 10.25
CA PRO A 626 24.00 -27.24 9.87
C PRO A 626 23.90 -25.80 9.35
N LYS A 627 24.88 -24.96 9.68
CA LYS A 627 25.02 -23.61 9.09
C LYS A 627 25.33 -23.74 7.60
N ASN A 628 24.60 -23.00 6.76
CA ASN A 628 24.82 -22.97 5.31
C ASN A 628 24.82 -24.40 4.71
N GLU A 629 23.80 -25.18 5.08
CA GLU A 629 23.68 -26.61 4.79
C GLU A 629 23.76 -26.92 3.28
N ILE A 630 23.11 -26.13 2.45
CA ILE A 630 23.27 -26.16 0.98
C ILE A 630 23.84 -24.84 0.53
N LYS A 631 25.10 -24.89 0.10
CA LYS A 631 25.84 -23.73 -0.34
C LYS A 631 25.22 -23.08 -1.57
N ARG A 632 25.28 -21.76 -1.56
CA ARG A 632 24.89 -20.86 -2.65
C ARG A 632 25.92 -20.85 -3.77
N ASP A 633 27.19 -21.09 -3.43
CA ASP A 633 28.36 -21.14 -4.31
C ASP A 633 28.39 -20.01 -5.35
N GLY A 634 28.25 -18.77 -4.88
CA GLY A 634 28.25 -17.59 -5.75
C GLY A 634 27.09 -17.54 -6.75
N GLY A 635 26.07 -18.38 -6.59
CA GLY A 635 24.96 -18.56 -7.52
C GLY A 635 25.18 -19.68 -8.56
N ASN A 636 26.31 -20.40 -8.55
CA ASN A 636 26.55 -21.51 -9.48
C ASN A 636 25.55 -22.65 -9.26
N PHE A 637 25.17 -22.89 -8.00
CA PHE A 637 24.17 -23.91 -7.65
C PHE A 637 22.79 -23.59 -8.26
N TYR A 638 22.32 -22.35 -8.08
CA TYR A 638 21.09 -21.86 -8.72
C TYR A 638 21.16 -21.96 -10.25
N TRP A 639 22.23 -21.43 -10.84
CA TRP A 639 22.39 -21.38 -12.29
C TRP A 639 22.44 -22.77 -12.93
N ARG A 640 23.09 -23.74 -12.27
CA ARG A 640 23.15 -25.13 -12.74
C ARG A 640 21.75 -25.73 -12.83
N GLN A 641 20.89 -25.49 -11.85
CA GLN A 641 19.51 -25.98 -11.87
C GLN A 641 18.70 -25.33 -12.99
N ALA A 642 18.80 -24.01 -13.16
CA ALA A 642 18.14 -23.27 -14.25
C ALA A 642 18.56 -23.81 -15.63
N HIS A 643 19.87 -23.95 -15.86
CA HIS A 643 20.40 -24.57 -17.07
C HIS A 643 19.87 -26.00 -17.27
N ASN A 644 19.86 -26.82 -16.22
CA ASN A 644 19.46 -28.22 -16.31
C ASN A 644 17.97 -28.37 -16.63
N ALA A 645 17.11 -27.57 -16.00
CA ALA A 645 15.68 -27.51 -16.28
C ALA A 645 15.43 -27.10 -17.75
N ILE A 646 16.00 -25.97 -18.19
CA ILE A 646 15.78 -25.44 -19.54
C ILE A 646 16.35 -26.38 -20.61
N SER A 647 17.55 -26.92 -20.39
CA SER A 647 18.20 -27.85 -21.34
C SER A 647 17.57 -29.24 -21.38
N ALA A 648 16.83 -29.67 -20.35
CA ALA A 648 16.07 -30.91 -20.40
C ALA A 648 14.83 -30.81 -21.30
N GLY A 649 14.50 -29.61 -21.79
CA GLY A 649 13.25 -29.36 -22.47
C GLY A 649 12.07 -29.40 -21.51
N ALA A 650 12.30 -29.07 -20.23
CA ALA A 650 11.20 -28.77 -19.33
C ALA A 650 10.34 -27.69 -19.99
N THR A 651 9.03 -27.71 -19.72
CA THR A 651 8.11 -26.75 -20.34
C THR A 651 8.61 -25.31 -20.15
N ASN A 652 8.05 -24.35 -20.87
CA ASN A 652 8.48 -22.95 -20.81
C ASN A 652 8.13 -22.27 -19.45
N MET A 653 8.29 -22.94 -18.30
CA MET A 653 7.95 -22.46 -16.96
C MET A 653 9.08 -22.80 -15.98
N ILE A 654 9.35 -21.89 -15.05
CA ILE A 654 10.26 -22.13 -13.92
C ILE A 654 9.58 -21.62 -12.64
N TYR A 655 9.65 -22.41 -11.58
CA TYR A 655 9.25 -21.99 -10.24
C TYR A 655 10.50 -21.78 -9.37
N ILE A 656 10.64 -20.62 -8.74
CA ILE A 656 11.71 -20.32 -7.80
C ILE A 656 11.19 -20.47 -6.37
N ALA A 657 11.87 -21.32 -5.61
CA ALA A 657 11.69 -21.46 -4.17
C ALA A 657 12.80 -20.70 -3.43
N MET A 658 12.57 -19.55 -2.82
CA MET A 658 11.35 -18.72 -2.80
C MET A 658 11.73 -17.24 -2.91
N PHE A 659 10.75 -16.33 -3.00
CA PHE A 659 11.03 -14.90 -3.00
C PHE A 659 11.55 -14.39 -1.65
N ASP A 660 10.80 -14.59 -0.57
CA ASP A 660 10.98 -13.95 0.75
C ASP A 660 11.25 -14.91 1.93
N GLU A 661 11.44 -16.21 1.69
CA GLU A 661 11.62 -17.24 2.73
C GLU A 661 13.05 -17.25 3.31
N VAL A 662 13.30 -16.32 4.22
CA VAL A 662 14.60 -16.11 4.89
C VAL A 662 14.86 -17.02 6.09
N ASP A 663 13.82 -17.64 6.62
CA ASP A 663 13.89 -18.69 7.65
C ASP A 663 14.43 -20.02 7.13
N GLU A 664 14.32 -20.27 5.82
CA GLU A 664 14.93 -21.43 5.17
C GLU A 664 16.17 -21.11 4.33
N ALA A 665 16.57 -19.84 4.31
CA ALA A 665 17.59 -19.30 3.44
C ALA A 665 17.40 -19.66 1.95
N THR A 666 16.17 -19.81 1.49
CA THR A 666 15.78 -20.04 0.09
C THR A 666 15.42 -18.72 -0.62
N ALA A 667 15.31 -17.61 0.11
CA ALA A 667 14.99 -16.29 -0.43
C ALA A 667 15.95 -15.82 -1.55
N ILE A 668 15.36 -15.24 -2.60
CA ILE A 668 16.05 -14.55 -3.69
C ILE A 668 16.01 -13.02 -3.60
N TYR A 669 15.15 -12.45 -2.73
CA TYR A 669 15.06 -11.00 -2.56
C TYR A 669 16.33 -10.39 -1.94
N LYS A 670 16.37 -9.06 -1.76
CA LYS A 670 17.59 -8.38 -1.31
C LYS A 670 17.93 -8.72 0.14
N THR A 671 19.14 -9.25 0.37
CA THR A 671 19.65 -9.64 1.71
C THR A 671 21.05 -9.11 1.95
N ALA A 672 21.46 -9.04 3.23
CA ALA A 672 22.76 -8.55 3.65
C ALA A 672 23.95 -9.21 2.91
N PRO A 673 24.75 -8.43 2.15
CA PRO A 673 25.95 -8.93 1.48
C PRO A 673 27.01 -9.50 2.41
N THR A 674 27.25 -8.81 3.54
CA THR A 674 28.32 -9.12 4.49
C THR A 674 27.84 -9.05 5.94
N ALA A 675 28.61 -9.62 6.86
CA ALA A 675 28.30 -9.59 8.30
C ALA A 675 28.24 -8.16 8.89
N ALA A 676 28.90 -7.17 8.27
CA ALA A 676 28.81 -5.77 8.69
C ALA A 676 27.41 -5.18 8.46
N GLN A 677 26.58 -5.83 7.64
CA GLN A 677 25.23 -5.39 7.30
C GLN A 677 24.13 -6.14 8.08
N THR A 678 24.50 -7.07 8.96
CA THR A 678 23.57 -7.81 9.81
C THR A 678 23.58 -7.26 11.24
N PRO A 679 22.60 -7.64 12.08
CA PRO A 679 22.68 -7.40 13.52
C PRO A 679 23.93 -8.01 14.16
N ASP A 680 24.43 -7.36 15.21
CA ASP A 680 25.63 -7.73 15.97
C ASP A 680 25.44 -9.06 16.73
N GLN A 681 24.18 -9.41 17.03
CA GLN A 681 23.79 -10.63 17.74
C GLN A 681 23.16 -11.66 16.80
N GLY A 682 23.39 -12.94 17.11
CA GLY A 682 22.82 -14.08 16.37
C GLY A 682 23.72 -14.58 15.25
N TYR A 683 23.34 -15.72 14.66
CA TYR A 683 23.94 -16.20 13.43
C TYR A 683 23.18 -15.65 12.23
N TRP A 684 23.92 -15.21 11.21
CA TRP A 684 23.38 -14.70 9.96
C TRP A 684 24.11 -15.33 8.78
N LEU A 685 23.35 -15.85 7.81
CA LEU A 685 23.86 -16.33 6.54
C LEU A 685 23.88 -15.18 5.53
N THR A 686 25.07 -14.60 5.32
CA THR A 686 25.31 -13.49 4.40
C THR A 686 25.71 -14.00 3.01
N LEU A 687 25.59 -13.16 1.99
CA LEU A 687 25.87 -13.56 0.61
C LEU A 687 27.36 -13.90 0.36
N ASP A 688 28.26 -13.36 1.19
CA ASP A 688 29.70 -13.65 1.15
C ASP A 688 30.13 -14.93 1.88
N ALA A 689 29.19 -15.69 2.46
CA ALA A 689 29.49 -16.89 3.26
C ALA A 689 30.24 -17.99 2.49
N ASP A 690 30.14 -18.00 1.15
CA ASP A 690 30.83 -18.94 0.27
C ASP A 690 32.12 -18.36 -0.35
N GLY A 691 32.59 -17.20 0.11
CA GLY A 691 33.84 -16.57 -0.33
C GLY A 691 33.70 -15.65 -1.56
N TYR A 692 32.49 -15.23 -1.90
CA TYR A 692 32.21 -14.35 -3.04
C TYR A 692 31.78 -12.96 -2.58
N SER A 693 32.27 -11.90 -3.23
CA SER A 693 31.75 -10.54 -3.01
C SER A 693 30.56 -10.30 -3.94
N LEU A 694 29.35 -10.29 -3.39
CA LEU A 694 28.09 -10.24 -4.14
C LEU A 694 27.24 -9.05 -3.69
N PRO A 695 26.54 -8.35 -4.59
CA PRO A 695 25.57 -7.31 -4.21
C PRO A 695 24.31 -7.91 -3.57
N SER A 696 23.53 -7.11 -2.85
CA SER A 696 22.35 -7.59 -2.11
C SER A 696 21.25 -8.16 -3.01
N ASP A 697 21.17 -7.68 -4.25
CA ASP A 697 20.20 -8.07 -5.28
C ASP A 697 20.65 -9.25 -6.17
N TRP A 698 21.75 -9.92 -5.83
CA TRP A 698 22.41 -10.90 -6.70
C TRP A 698 21.48 -11.99 -7.25
N TYR A 699 20.58 -12.52 -6.42
CA TYR A 699 19.68 -13.60 -6.82
C TYR A 699 18.48 -13.12 -7.64
N LEU A 700 18.06 -11.86 -7.47
CA LEU A 700 17.11 -11.23 -8.38
C LEU A 700 17.73 -11.09 -9.79
N ARG A 701 19.02 -10.72 -9.87
CA ARG A 701 19.75 -10.65 -11.15
C ARG A 701 19.88 -12.00 -11.84
N LEU A 702 20.13 -13.07 -11.08
CA LEU A 702 20.15 -14.44 -11.65
C LEU A 702 18.76 -14.90 -12.11
N ALA A 703 17.69 -14.49 -11.42
CA ALA A 703 16.32 -14.76 -11.86
C ALA A 703 16.01 -14.03 -13.19
N PHE A 704 16.46 -12.79 -13.35
CA PHE A 704 16.38 -12.04 -14.61
C PHE A 704 17.00 -12.82 -15.77
N GLU A 705 18.27 -13.23 -15.64
CA GLU A 705 18.97 -13.97 -16.71
C GLU A 705 18.38 -15.38 -16.95
N THR A 706 17.78 -16.00 -15.92
CA THR A 706 17.05 -17.26 -16.06
C THR A 706 15.82 -17.07 -16.94
N GLY A 707 15.06 -15.99 -16.76
CA GLY A 707 13.91 -15.66 -17.60
C GLY A 707 14.30 -15.42 -19.06
N ARG A 708 15.41 -14.69 -19.28
CA ARG A 708 15.95 -14.47 -20.63
C ARG A 708 16.37 -15.77 -21.31
N MET A 709 17.02 -16.67 -20.57
CA MET A 709 17.43 -17.99 -21.08
C MET A 709 16.21 -18.88 -21.38
N LEU A 710 15.18 -18.86 -20.51
CA LEU A 710 13.92 -19.58 -20.68
C LEU A 710 13.19 -19.14 -21.95
N ARG A 711 13.11 -17.82 -22.17
CA ARG A 711 12.45 -17.20 -23.33
C ARG A 711 13.32 -17.17 -24.59
N LYS A 712 14.55 -17.71 -24.53
CA LYS A 712 15.53 -17.77 -25.63
C LYS A 712 15.97 -16.38 -26.13
N GLU A 713 15.89 -15.38 -25.27
CA GLU A 713 16.45 -14.05 -25.51
C GLU A 713 17.98 -14.06 -25.38
N THR A 714 18.51 -15.05 -24.63
CA THR A 714 19.92 -15.39 -24.56
C THR A 714 20.12 -16.85 -24.94
N ALA A 715 21.34 -17.19 -25.37
CA ALA A 715 21.71 -18.57 -25.65
C ALA A 715 21.71 -19.41 -24.37
N LEU A 716 21.24 -20.66 -24.47
CA LEU A 716 21.40 -21.64 -23.41
C LEU A 716 22.90 -21.81 -23.07
N THR A 717 23.26 -21.58 -21.81
CA THR A 717 24.65 -21.68 -21.35
C THR A 717 24.75 -22.28 -19.96
N ALA A 718 25.69 -23.22 -19.79
CA ALA A 718 26.01 -23.81 -18.49
C ALA A 718 26.86 -22.88 -17.62
N THR A 719 27.47 -21.85 -18.21
CA THR A 719 28.32 -20.88 -17.52
C THR A 719 27.48 -19.75 -16.97
N ARG A 720 27.52 -19.55 -15.65
CA ARG A 720 26.83 -18.45 -14.98
C ARG A 720 27.38 -17.10 -15.45
N PRO A 721 26.53 -16.09 -15.75
CA PRO A 721 27.00 -14.74 -16.03
C PRO A 721 27.81 -14.19 -14.85
N SER A 722 29.03 -13.69 -15.11
CA SER A 722 29.89 -13.10 -14.07
C SER A 722 29.31 -11.82 -13.48
N ASN A 723 28.57 -11.07 -14.31
CA ASN A 723 27.78 -9.92 -13.94
C ASN A 723 26.39 -10.13 -14.57
N PRO A 724 25.39 -10.60 -13.82
CA PRO A 724 24.02 -10.73 -14.31
C PRO A 724 23.28 -9.38 -14.26
N GLY A 725 22.41 -9.15 -15.26
CA GLY A 725 21.58 -7.94 -15.36
C GLY A 725 20.38 -7.93 -14.41
N PRO A 726 19.51 -6.90 -14.49
CA PRO A 726 19.46 -5.87 -15.53
C PRO A 726 20.59 -4.81 -15.40
N PHE A 727 20.94 -4.19 -16.53
CA PHE A 727 21.93 -3.09 -16.60
C PHE A 727 21.31 -1.76 -17.06
N SER A 728 20.07 -1.82 -17.52
CA SER A 728 19.30 -0.67 -17.95
C SER A 728 17.85 -0.85 -17.55
N THR A 729 17.12 0.26 -17.54
CA THR A 729 15.68 0.27 -17.40
C THR A 729 14.98 -0.23 -18.67
N VAL A 730 13.65 -0.31 -18.62
CA VAL A 730 12.81 -0.64 -19.79
C VAL A 730 12.96 0.32 -20.96
N HIS A 731 13.29 1.60 -20.71
CA HIS A 731 13.57 2.58 -21.77
C HIS A 731 15.01 2.51 -22.27
N GLY A 732 15.82 1.58 -21.76
CA GLY A 732 17.22 1.43 -22.12
C GLY A 732 18.15 2.40 -21.40
N THR A 733 17.66 3.12 -20.37
CA THR A 733 18.51 4.00 -19.57
C THR A 733 19.44 3.19 -18.70
N ALA A 734 20.75 3.42 -18.84
CA ALA A 734 21.73 2.67 -18.08
C ALA A 734 21.58 2.93 -16.57
N LEU A 735 21.51 1.87 -15.75
CA LEU A 735 21.43 1.99 -14.29
C LEU A 735 22.65 2.72 -13.72
N SER A 736 23.82 2.54 -14.33
CA SER A 736 25.03 3.28 -13.97
C SER A 736 24.88 4.79 -14.19
N TRP A 737 24.14 5.19 -15.21
CA TRP A 737 23.89 6.60 -15.52
C TRP A 737 22.85 7.22 -14.58
N LEU A 738 21.80 6.48 -14.22
CA LEU A 738 20.87 6.93 -13.17
C LEU A 738 21.59 7.14 -11.84
N ASN A 739 22.53 6.24 -11.50
CA ASN A 739 23.33 6.34 -10.28
C ASN A 739 24.28 7.55 -10.28
N THR A 740 24.88 7.93 -11.42
CA THR A 740 25.73 9.14 -11.46
C THR A 740 24.96 10.42 -11.19
N HIS A 741 23.65 10.42 -11.43
CA HIS A 741 22.74 11.55 -11.17
C HIS A 741 21.98 11.40 -9.84
N GLN A 742 22.24 10.33 -9.06
CA GLN A 742 21.62 10.08 -7.76
C GLN A 742 20.08 10.03 -7.79
N LEU A 743 19.50 9.57 -8.91
CA LEU A 743 18.05 9.61 -9.13
C LEU A 743 17.30 8.42 -8.53
N ILE A 744 17.99 7.29 -8.29
CA ILE A 744 17.36 6.06 -7.82
C ILE A 744 17.01 6.21 -6.33
N THR A 745 15.77 6.63 -6.07
CA THR A 745 15.21 6.78 -4.72
C THR A 745 14.15 5.71 -4.43
N ASP A 746 13.18 5.52 -5.33
CA ASP A 746 12.11 4.53 -5.21
C ASP A 746 12.14 3.48 -6.35
N GLY A 747 13.35 3.13 -6.80
CA GLY A 747 13.58 2.15 -7.86
C GLY A 747 14.02 2.78 -9.19
N ALA A 748 14.70 1.99 -10.02
CA ALA A 748 15.31 2.50 -11.25
C ALA A 748 14.27 2.87 -12.31
N GLU A 749 13.22 2.05 -12.46
CA GLU A 749 12.15 2.27 -13.42
C GLU A 749 11.31 3.51 -13.08
N VAL A 750 11.15 3.79 -11.78
CA VAL A 750 10.49 5.01 -11.30
C VAL A 750 11.36 6.20 -11.65
N ALA A 751 12.63 6.21 -11.22
CA ALA A 751 13.56 7.30 -11.48
C ALA A 751 13.68 7.64 -12.98
N ASP A 752 13.63 6.62 -13.83
CA ASP A 752 13.71 6.77 -15.27
C ASP A 752 12.47 7.41 -15.90
N ALA A 753 11.29 7.24 -15.28
CA ALA A 753 10.02 7.77 -15.76
C ALA A 753 9.64 9.16 -15.21
N GLU A 754 10.38 9.65 -14.22
CA GLU A 754 10.21 10.97 -13.58
C GLU A 754 10.86 12.11 -14.40
N ASP A 755 10.49 13.35 -14.07
CA ASP A 755 11.08 14.61 -14.55
C ASP A 755 11.59 15.38 -13.32
N PRO A 756 12.82 15.11 -12.84
CA PRO A 756 13.26 15.56 -11.53
C PRO A 756 13.51 17.07 -11.44
N ASP A 757 13.80 17.74 -12.56
CA ASP A 757 14.09 19.17 -12.61
C ASP A 757 12.93 20.03 -13.14
N GLY A 758 11.88 19.40 -13.68
CA GLY A 758 10.64 20.03 -14.09
C GLY A 758 10.72 20.76 -15.43
N ASP A 759 11.68 20.42 -16.28
CA ASP A 759 11.86 21.06 -17.60
C ASP A 759 10.92 20.52 -18.70
N GLY A 760 10.18 19.45 -18.38
CA GLY A 760 9.24 18.77 -19.26
C GLY A 760 9.81 17.56 -20.01
N PHE A 761 11.04 17.14 -19.72
CA PHE A 761 11.67 15.91 -20.21
C PHE A 761 11.78 14.90 -19.07
N LYS A 762 11.37 13.66 -19.36
CA LYS A 762 11.60 12.54 -18.43
C LYS A 762 13.08 12.14 -18.45
N THR A 763 13.56 11.58 -17.34
CA THR A 763 14.93 11.08 -17.18
C THR A 763 15.39 10.19 -18.35
N TRP A 764 14.56 9.27 -18.85
CA TRP A 764 14.91 8.45 -20.02
C TRP A 764 15.08 9.25 -21.31
N GLN A 765 14.28 10.31 -21.48
CA GLN A 765 14.37 11.20 -22.65
C GLN A 765 15.66 11.99 -22.60
N GLU A 766 16.08 12.38 -21.40
CA GLU A 766 17.33 13.07 -21.17
C GLU A 766 18.55 12.17 -21.31
N TYR A 767 18.45 10.92 -20.86
CA TYR A 767 19.43 9.90 -21.19
C TYR A 767 19.59 9.76 -22.70
N LEU A 768 18.48 9.65 -23.44
CA LEU A 768 18.51 9.61 -24.90
C LEU A 768 19.06 10.90 -25.50
N ALA A 769 18.74 12.07 -24.97
CA ALA A 769 19.22 13.34 -25.49
C ALA A 769 20.68 13.63 -25.11
N GLY A 770 21.22 12.95 -24.09
CA GLY A 770 22.49 13.28 -23.47
C GLY A 770 22.42 14.61 -22.71
N THR A 771 21.31 14.86 -22.03
CA THR A 771 21.08 16.04 -21.19
C THR A 771 21.09 15.67 -19.70
N ASP A 772 20.96 16.65 -18.80
CA ASP A 772 21.24 16.46 -17.36
C ASP A 772 19.93 16.55 -16.59
N PRO A 773 19.41 15.42 -16.06
CA PRO A 773 18.11 15.33 -15.40
C PRO A 773 18.00 15.96 -14.04
N THR A 774 19.01 16.72 -13.64
CA THR A 774 19.01 17.49 -12.40
C THR A 774 19.13 19.00 -12.66
N ASN A 775 19.07 19.42 -13.93
CA ASN A 775 19.35 20.78 -14.34
C ASN A 775 18.42 21.21 -15.47
N ALA A 776 17.35 21.93 -15.11
CA ALA A 776 16.32 22.38 -16.05
C ALA A 776 16.81 23.34 -17.16
N ALA A 777 18.08 23.78 -17.13
CA ALA A 777 18.70 24.53 -18.23
C ALA A 777 19.37 23.62 -19.29
N SER A 778 19.62 22.36 -18.94
CA SER A 778 20.21 21.30 -19.74
C SER A 778 19.09 20.48 -20.38
N LEU A 779 18.42 21.05 -21.39
CA LEU A 779 17.29 20.40 -22.05
C LEU A 779 17.51 20.20 -23.53
N PHE A 780 16.81 19.21 -24.12
CA PHE A 780 16.86 18.97 -25.55
C PHE A 780 16.12 20.08 -26.33
N ARG A 781 16.89 21.11 -26.70
CA ARG A 781 16.38 22.26 -27.46
C ARG A 781 17.32 22.72 -28.56
N MET A 782 16.75 23.29 -29.61
CA MET A 782 17.52 24.05 -30.59
C MET A 782 18.12 25.29 -29.91
N THR A 783 19.43 25.46 -30.06
CA THR A 783 20.20 26.57 -29.48
C THR A 783 20.40 27.71 -30.48
N GLY A 784 20.23 27.45 -31.77
CA GLY A 784 20.25 28.48 -32.79
C GLY A 784 20.05 27.96 -34.20
N ILE A 785 19.60 28.85 -35.07
CA ILE A 785 19.59 28.66 -36.52
C ILE A 785 20.33 29.85 -37.12
N SER A 786 21.33 29.59 -37.95
CA SER A 786 22.05 30.62 -38.68
C SER A 786 22.08 30.29 -40.17
N PHE A 787 22.38 31.28 -41.00
CA PHE A 787 22.61 31.08 -42.44
C PHE A 787 24.07 31.37 -42.74
N SER A 788 24.73 30.43 -43.41
CA SER A 788 26.14 30.56 -43.82
C SER A 788 26.33 29.91 -45.18
N ASN A 789 27.03 30.59 -46.09
CA ASN A 789 27.34 30.10 -47.44
C ASN A 789 26.12 29.56 -48.23
N GLY A 790 24.95 30.19 -48.09
CA GLY A 790 23.73 29.80 -48.79
C GLY A 790 23.00 28.58 -48.20
N ALA A 791 23.43 28.06 -47.05
CA ALA A 791 22.81 26.95 -46.35
C ALA A 791 22.33 27.37 -44.95
N ALA A 792 21.31 26.69 -44.43
CA ALA A 792 20.89 26.84 -43.05
C ALA A 792 21.72 25.92 -42.14
N VAL A 793 22.20 26.44 -41.01
CA VAL A 793 22.92 25.68 -39.99
C VAL A 793 22.05 25.63 -38.74
N VAL A 794 21.59 24.43 -38.40
CA VAL A 794 20.76 24.16 -37.23
C VAL A 794 21.66 23.66 -36.11
N SER A 795 21.57 24.28 -34.93
CA SER A 795 22.31 23.88 -33.73
C SER A 795 21.36 23.52 -32.59
N TRP A 796 21.69 22.49 -31.81
CA TRP A 796 20.91 22.07 -30.64
C TRP A 796 21.81 21.48 -29.56
N TYR A 797 21.28 21.44 -28.34
CA TYR A 797 21.98 20.85 -27.20
C TYR A 797 21.78 19.32 -27.14
N GLY A 798 22.81 18.60 -26.70
CA GLY A 798 22.83 17.16 -26.47
C GLY A 798 24.26 16.63 -26.42
N THR A 799 24.68 16.05 -25.29
CA THR A 799 26.04 15.56 -25.07
C THR A 799 26.19 14.07 -25.42
N ALA A 800 27.40 13.53 -25.28
CA ALA A 800 27.66 12.10 -25.30
C ALA A 800 27.43 11.43 -23.94
N GLY A 801 27.02 12.18 -22.91
CA GLY A 801 26.90 11.71 -21.53
C GLY A 801 25.74 10.75 -21.25
N GLY A 802 24.96 10.34 -22.26
CA GLY A 802 23.84 9.42 -22.15
C GLY A 802 23.88 8.32 -23.24
N SER A 803 22.90 8.30 -24.14
CA SER A 803 22.85 7.37 -25.28
C SER A 803 23.93 7.66 -26.34
N ALA A 804 24.48 6.60 -26.94
CA ALA A 804 25.39 6.69 -28.08
C ALA A 804 24.66 6.87 -29.43
N ALA A 805 23.32 6.90 -29.45
CA ALA A 805 22.53 6.94 -30.68
C ALA A 805 22.78 8.26 -31.45
N PRO A 806 23.04 8.21 -32.77
CA PRO A 806 23.19 9.40 -33.62
C PRO A 806 21.86 10.14 -33.77
N TRP A 807 21.94 11.43 -34.14
CA TRP A 807 20.78 12.26 -34.38
C TRP A 807 20.20 12.06 -35.78
N SER A 808 18.90 12.30 -35.87
CA SER A 808 18.12 12.49 -37.08
C SER A 808 17.66 13.95 -37.20
N MET A 809 17.32 14.36 -38.42
CA MET A 809 16.73 15.67 -38.68
C MET A 809 15.49 15.54 -39.56
N TYR A 810 14.40 16.12 -39.10
CA TYR A 810 13.19 16.31 -39.90
C TYR A 810 13.07 17.76 -40.36
N VAL A 811 12.55 17.94 -41.57
CA VAL A 811 12.27 19.23 -42.17
C VAL A 811 10.83 19.32 -42.66
N SER A 812 10.26 20.52 -42.59
CA SER A 812 8.94 20.84 -43.15
C SER A 812 8.91 22.27 -43.70
N THR A 813 7.98 22.54 -44.61
CA THR A 813 7.69 23.89 -45.12
C THR A 813 6.59 24.61 -44.33
N ASN A 814 5.88 23.91 -43.45
CA ASN A 814 4.85 24.47 -42.58
C ASN A 814 4.75 23.66 -41.27
N LEU A 815 4.19 24.26 -40.22
CA LEU A 815 4.04 23.58 -38.92
C LEU A 815 2.91 22.55 -38.89
N SER A 816 1.94 22.65 -39.82
CA SER A 816 0.72 21.83 -39.85
C SER A 816 0.77 20.65 -40.83
N GLY A 817 1.79 20.55 -41.68
CA GLY A 817 1.95 19.52 -42.71
C GLY A 817 2.91 18.40 -42.32
N GLY A 818 3.09 17.45 -43.24
CA GLY A 818 3.93 16.28 -43.03
C GLY A 818 5.42 16.64 -42.92
N TRP A 819 6.06 16.14 -41.86
CA TRP A 819 7.52 16.24 -41.69
C TRP A 819 8.22 15.21 -42.56
N THR A 820 9.27 15.64 -43.26
CA THR A 820 10.12 14.76 -44.07
C THR A 820 11.47 14.53 -43.39
N LEU A 821 11.95 13.29 -43.41
CA LEU A 821 13.24 12.93 -42.84
C LEU A 821 14.35 13.40 -43.77
N ALA A 822 15.12 14.41 -43.34
CA ALA A 822 16.24 14.97 -44.11
C ALA A 822 17.58 14.27 -43.81
N ALA A 823 17.74 13.76 -42.59
CA ALA A 823 18.88 12.94 -42.19
C ALA A 823 18.40 11.85 -41.23
N SER A 824 18.63 10.58 -41.56
CA SER A 824 18.25 9.43 -40.74
C SER A 824 19.48 8.91 -40.00
N ASN A 825 19.48 8.99 -38.67
CA ASN A 825 20.46 8.39 -37.75
C ASN A 825 21.93 8.53 -38.21
N SER A 826 22.27 9.70 -38.76
CA SER A 826 23.54 9.92 -39.46
C SER A 826 24.28 11.16 -38.97
N ILE A 827 23.68 11.94 -38.07
CA ILE A 827 24.32 13.13 -37.51
C ILE A 827 25.02 12.73 -36.21
N PRO A 828 26.37 12.72 -36.15
CA PRO A 828 27.10 12.27 -34.98
C PRO A 828 26.92 13.23 -33.80
N ARG A 829 27.08 12.70 -32.58
CA ARG A 829 27.09 13.51 -31.35
C ARG A 829 28.39 14.28 -31.21
N ASN A 830 28.32 15.52 -30.74
CA ASN A 830 29.49 16.33 -30.41
C ASN A 830 29.83 16.24 -28.91
N PRO A 831 30.93 15.60 -28.51
CA PRO A 831 31.27 15.37 -27.10
C PRO A 831 31.92 16.57 -26.40
N VAL A 832 32.36 17.61 -27.11
CA VAL A 832 33.27 18.64 -26.55
C VAL A 832 32.53 19.75 -25.80
N ASN A 833 31.30 20.09 -26.21
CA ASN A 833 30.51 21.19 -25.64
C ASN A 833 29.00 20.93 -25.62
N GLY A 834 28.57 19.71 -25.93
CA GLY A 834 27.15 19.35 -26.00
C GLY A 834 26.37 20.06 -27.09
N THR A 835 27.01 20.79 -28.02
CA THR A 835 26.31 21.48 -29.11
C THR A 835 26.50 20.72 -30.41
N ASN A 836 25.41 20.14 -30.90
CA ASN A 836 25.35 19.44 -32.19
C ASN A 836 24.97 20.42 -33.30
N ARG A 837 25.39 20.11 -34.53
CA ARG A 837 25.13 20.94 -35.72
C ARG A 837 24.78 20.08 -36.92
N TRP A 838 23.85 20.56 -37.74
CA TRP A 838 23.54 20.01 -39.05
C TRP A 838 23.32 21.12 -40.07
N VAL A 839 23.71 20.86 -41.32
CA VAL A 839 23.67 21.83 -42.41
C VAL A 839 22.62 21.39 -43.45
N ASP A 840 21.62 22.24 -43.68
CA ASP A 840 20.66 22.09 -44.78
C ASP A 840 21.14 22.89 -46.01
N SER A 841 21.78 22.21 -46.94
CA SER A 841 22.19 22.78 -48.23
C SER A 841 21.02 23.00 -49.20
N SER A 842 19.83 22.43 -48.91
CA SER A 842 18.63 22.56 -49.75
C SER A 842 17.80 23.80 -49.41
N ALA A 843 18.11 24.48 -48.30
CA ALA A 843 17.46 25.71 -47.84
C ALA A 843 17.84 26.95 -48.68
N THR A 844 17.79 26.80 -50.00
CA THR A 844 18.02 27.88 -50.97
C THR A 844 16.73 28.67 -51.20
N ASN A 845 16.83 29.99 -51.39
CA ASN A 845 15.75 30.89 -51.83
C ASN A 845 14.44 30.89 -51.00
N LYS A 846 14.35 31.78 -49.99
CA LYS A 846 13.15 32.32 -49.29
C LYS A 846 11.90 31.41 -49.05
N GLN A 847 12.00 30.08 -49.11
CA GLN A 847 10.96 29.19 -48.58
C GLN A 847 11.09 29.12 -47.06
N ILE A 848 9.97 29.26 -46.35
CA ILE A 848 9.92 29.01 -44.91
C ILE A 848 10.25 27.53 -44.68
N ARG A 849 11.20 27.27 -43.77
CA ARG A 849 11.64 25.94 -43.36
C ARG A 849 11.52 25.80 -41.84
N PHE A 850 11.06 24.64 -41.40
CA PHE A 850 10.98 24.24 -40.01
C PHE A 850 11.85 23.01 -39.83
N TYR A 851 12.59 22.96 -38.71
CA TYR A 851 13.52 21.89 -38.39
C TYR A 851 13.12 21.22 -37.09
N ARG A 852 13.28 19.90 -37.03
CA ARG A 852 13.05 19.11 -35.82
C ARG A 852 14.18 18.09 -35.70
N PRO A 853 15.21 18.39 -34.88
CA PRO A 853 16.17 17.38 -34.46
C PRO A 853 15.44 16.26 -33.72
N ALA A 854 15.89 15.03 -33.90
CA ALA A 854 15.32 13.86 -33.24
C ALA A 854 16.42 12.88 -32.87
N VAL A 855 16.25 12.17 -31.77
CA VAL A 855 17.00 10.96 -31.43
C VAL A 855 15.99 9.85 -31.19
N PHE A 856 16.32 8.66 -31.67
CA PHE A 856 15.50 7.47 -31.45
C PHE A 856 16.18 6.59 -30.42
N GLY A 857 15.40 6.11 -29.45
CA GLY A 857 15.81 5.05 -28.54
C GLY A 857 15.77 3.67 -29.22
N PRO A 858 16.34 2.65 -28.56
CA PRO A 858 16.31 1.26 -29.03
C PRO A 858 14.90 0.68 -29.15
#